data_AF-A0A0S7EZL6-F1
#
_entry.id   AF-A0A0S7EZL6-F1
#
_cell.length_a   1.000
_cell.length_b   1.000
_cell.length_c   1.000
_cell.angle_alpha   90.00
_cell.angle_beta   90.00
_cell.angle_gamma   90.00
#
_symmetry.space_group_name_H-M   'P 1'
#
loop_
_entity.id
_entity.type
_entity.pdbx_description
1 polymer ?
#
loop_
_entity_poly.entity_id
_entity_poly.type
_entity_poly.pdbx_seq_one_letter_code
_entity_poly.pdbx_strand_id
1 'polypeptide(L)'
;MSHEEDQLIPNLYRYIQPWESEFIDSQRVWAEYALKRQEAIAQNRRLTLEDLEDSWDRGIPRINTLFQKDRHTLAYDKGWRVRTDFKQYQVLKQNPFWWTHQRHDGKLWNLNNYRTDMIQALGGVEGILEHTLFKGTYFPTWEGLFWEKASGFEESMKWKKLTNAQRSGLNQIPNRRFTLWWSPTINRANVYVGFQVQLDLTGIFMHGKIPTLKISLIQIFRAHLWQKIHESIVMDLCQVFDQELDALEIETVQKETIHPRKSYKMNSSCADILLFASYKWNVSRPSLLADSKDVMDSTTTQKYWIDIQLRWGDYDSHDIERYARAKFLDYTTDNMSIYPSPTGVLIAIDLAYNLHSAYGNWFPGSKPLIQQAMAKIMKANPALYVLRERIRKGLQLYSSEPTEPYLSSQNYGELFSNQIIWFVDDTNVYRVTIHKTFEGNLTTKPINGAIFIFNPRTGQLFLKIIHTSVWAGQKRLGQLAKWKTAEEVAALIRSLPVEEQPKQIIVTRKGMLDPLEVHLLDFPNIVIKGSELQLPFQACLKVEKFGDLILKATEPQMVLFNLYDDWLKTISSYTAFSRLILILRALHVNNDRAKVILKPDKTTITEPHHIWPTLTDEEWIKVEVQLKDLILADYGKKNNVNVASLTQSEIRDIILGMEISAPSQQRQQIAEIEKQTKEQSQLTATQTRTVNKHGDEIITSTTSNYETQTFSSKTEWRVRAISAANLHLRTNHIYVSSDDIKETGYTYILPKNVLKKFICISDLRAQIAGYLYGTSPPDNPQVKEIRCIVMVPQWGTHQTVHLPNQLPSHEYLKEMEPLGWIHTQPNESPQLSPQDVTTHAKIMADNPSWDGEKTIIITCSFTPGSCTLTAYKLTPSGYEWGRQNTDKGNNPKGYLPSHYERVQMLLSDRFLGFFMVPGQVSWNYNFMGVRHDPNMKYDLQLSNPKEFYHEVHRPSHFLNFASLQEGEIYNADREDMFG
;
A
#
# COMPACT_ATOMS: atom_id res chain seq x y z
N MET A 1 -19.21 -17.06 47.61
CA MET A 1 -18.34 -16.15 46.83
C MET A 1 -17.71 -15.18 47.81
N SER A 2 -16.49 -14.71 47.57
CA SER A 2 -15.83 -13.70 48.42
C SER A 2 -16.27 -12.30 48.02
N HIS A 3 -16.39 -11.40 49.00
CA HIS A 3 -16.64 -9.97 48.82
C HIS A 3 -15.54 -9.23 49.60
N GLU A 4 -14.92 -8.20 49.02
CA GLU A 4 -13.78 -7.51 49.65
C GLU A 4 -14.20 -6.60 50.83
N GLU A 5 -15.52 -6.37 51.02
CA GLU A 5 -16.17 -5.61 52.12
C GLU A 5 -17.65 -6.07 52.28
N ASP A 6 -18.51 -5.29 52.97
CA ASP A 6 -19.99 -5.45 53.02
C ASP A 6 -20.70 -5.18 51.66
N GLN A 7 -19.93 -5.11 50.57
CA GLN A 7 -20.38 -4.79 49.23
C GLN A 7 -21.20 -5.94 48.61
N LEU A 8 -22.48 -5.67 48.36
CA LEU A 8 -23.42 -6.63 47.77
C LEU A 8 -23.45 -6.53 46.25
N ILE A 9 -23.26 -7.67 45.57
CA ILE A 9 -23.41 -7.76 44.12
C ILE A 9 -24.89 -8.03 43.77
N PRO A 10 -25.51 -7.21 42.90
CA PRO A 10 -26.89 -7.44 42.47
C PRO A 10 -27.09 -8.84 41.87
N ASN A 11 -28.19 -9.50 42.25
CA ASN A 11 -28.56 -10.83 41.75
C ASN A 11 -29.60 -10.72 40.63
N LEU A 12 -29.37 -11.43 39.51
CA LEU A 12 -30.27 -11.50 38.35
C LEU A 12 -31.72 -11.85 38.73
N TYR A 13 -31.94 -12.69 39.74
CA TYR A 13 -33.28 -13.11 40.16
C TYR A 13 -34.20 -11.92 40.50
N ARG A 14 -33.65 -10.81 41.01
CA ARG A 14 -34.42 -9.61 41.36
C ARG A 14 -34.88 -8.79 40.15
N TYR A 15 -34.30 -9.02 38.97
CA TYR A 15 -34.55 -8.25 37.75
C TYR A 15 -35.39 -9.02 36.72
N ILE A 16 -35.80 -10.24 37.05
CA ILE A 16 -36.72 -11.05 36.25
C ILE A 16 -38.03 -11.11 37.00
N GLN A 17 -39.10 -10.63 36.38
CA GLN A 17 -40.43 -10.68 36.97
C GLN A 17 -40.89 -12.14 37.10
N PRO A 18 -41.44 -12.56 38.25
CA PRO A 18 -42.00 -13.90 38.39
C PRO A 18 -43.15 -14.13 37.42
N TRP A 19 -43.26 -15.35 36.89
CA TRP A 19 -44.31 -15.74 35.95
C TRP A 19 -45.72 -15.45 36.43
N GLU A 20 -46.00 -15.68 37.72
CA GLU A 20 -47.31 -15.39 38.32
C GLU A 20 -47.70 -13.92 38.15
N SER A 21 -46.75 -13.01 38.41
CA SER A 21 -46.98 -11.58 38.27
C SER A 21 -47.16 -11.17 36.81
N GLU A 22 -46.40 -11.76 35.89
CA GLU A 22 -46.55 -11.56 34.44
C GLU A 22 -47.93 -12.04 33.92
N PHE A 23 -48.43 -13.17 34.41
CA PHE A 23 -49.74 -13.69 34.00
C PHE A 23 -50.89 -12.84 34.52
N ILE A 24 -50.84 -12.44 35.79
CA ILE A 24 -51.84 -11.53 36.38
C ILE A 24 -51.83 -10.19 35.63
N ASP A 25 -50.66 -9.60 35.38
CA ASP A 25 -50.55 -8.33 34.68
C ASP A 25 -50.98 -8.45 33.21
N SER A 26 -50.71 -9.57 32.55
CA SER A 26 -51.18 -9.85 31.20
C SER A 26 -52.71 -9.86 31.09
N GLN A 27 -53.39 -10.55 32.00
CA GLN A 27 -54.86 -10.58 32.03
C GLN A 27 -55.44 -9.16 32.14
N ARG A 28 -54.86 -8.35 33.05
CA ARG A 28 -55.27 -6.96 33.26
C ARG A 28 -55.05 -6.11 32.02
N VAL A 29 -53.83 -6.11 31.47
CA VAL A 29 -53.43 -5.26 30.33
C VAL A 29 -54.22 -5.60 29.07
N TRP A 30 -54.44 -6.88 28.79
CA TRP A 30 -55.23 -7.28 27.62
C TRP A 30 -56.73 -7.01 27.78
N ALA A 31 -57.26 -7.05 29.01
CA ALA A 31 -58.63 -6.61 29.29
C ALA A 31 -58.79 -5.09 29.12
N GLU A 32 -57.85 -4.30 29.64
CA GLU A 32 -57.80 -2.85 29.47
C GLU A 32 -57.67 -2.47 27.98
N TYR A 33 -56.80 -3.15 27.23
CA TYR A 33 -56.68 -2.98 25.79
C TYR A 33 -58.01 -3.24 25.06
N ALA A 34 -58.73 -4.31 25.42
CA ALA A 34 -60.02 -4.63 24.81
C ALA A 34 -61.06 -3.54 25.06
N LEU A 35 -61.11 -2.99 26.28
CA LEU A 35 -61.98 -1.86 26.64
C LEU A 35 -61.60 -0.59 25.88
N LYS A 36 -60.32 -0.17 25.93
CA LYS A 36 -59.83 1.01 25.20
C LYS A 36 -60.09 0.89 23.68
N ARG A 37 -60.00 -0.31 23.12
CA ARG A 37 -60.34 -0.59 21.71
C ARG A 37 -61.83 -0.43 21.44
N GLN A 38 -62.71 -0.91 22.32
CA GLN A 38 -64.15 -0.73 22.18
C GLN A 38 -64.54 0.75 22.28
N GLU A 39 -63.96 1.49 23.21
CA GLU A 39 -64.16 2.95 23.35
C GLU A 39 -63.69 3.70 22.11
N ALA A 40 -62.53 3.33 21.57
CA ALA A 40 -62.01 3.94 20.34
C ALA A 40 -62.96 3.70 19.15
N ILE A 41 -63.47 2.47 19.00
CA ILE A 41 -64.45 2.13 17.96
C ILE A 41 -65.77 2.90 18.17
N ALA A 42 -66.27 3.00 19.41
CA ALA A 42 -67.49 3.74 19.74
C ALA A 42 -67.36 5.24 19.42
N GLN A 43 -66.15 5.79 19.54
CA GLN A 43 -65.83 7.18 19.20
C GLN A 43 -65.36 7.35 17.74
N ASN A 44 -65.42 6.32 16.90
CA ASN A 44 -64.88 6.30 15.53
C ASN A 44 -63.42 6.74 15.41
N ARG A 45 -62.63 6.59 16.48
CA ARG A 45 -61.19 6.86 16.49
C ARG A 45 -60.40 5.56 16.36
N ARG A 46 -59.20 5.67 15.80
CA ARG A 46 -58.24 4.57 15.80
C ARG A 46 -57.37 4.68 17.05
N LEU A 47 -57.20 3.56 17.73
CA LEU A 47 -56.32 3.48 18.89
C LEU A 47 -54.86 3.71 18.44
N THR A 48 -54.22 4.68 19.06
CA THR A 48 -52.84 5.09 18.76
C THR A 48 -51.86 4.50 19.78
N LEU A 49 -50.56 4.69 19.54
CA LEU A 49 -49.52 4.25 20.48
C LEU A 49 -49.62 4.98 21.83
N GLU A 50 -50.00 6.26 21.82
CA GLU A 50 -50.08 7.10 23.02
C GLU A 50 -51.13 6.60 24.01
N ASP A 51 -52.20 5.95 23.52
CA ASP A 51 -53.26 5.38 24.34
C ASP A 51 -52.80 4.17 25.18
N LEU A 52 -51.63 3.58 24.86
CA LEU A 52 -51.10 2.33 25.44
C LEU A 52 -49.66 2.44 25.98
N GLU A 53 -49.13 3.65 26.10
CA GLU A 53 -47.75 3.86 26.57
C GLU A 53 -47.57 3.34 28.01
N ASP A 54 -48.60 3.46 28.85
CA ASP A 54 -48.67 2.96 30.22
C ASP A 54 -48.44 1.45 30.36
N SER A 55 -48.72 0.70 29.29
CA SER A 55 -48.72 -0.76 29.26
C SER A 55 -47.78 -1.34 28.20
N TRP A 56 -47.00 -0.50 27.51
CA TRP A 56 -46.25 -0.84 26.30
C TRP A 56 -45.41 -2.12 26.36
N ASP A 57 -44.66 -2.31 27.45
CA ASP A 57 -43.76 -3.46 27.66
C ASP A 57 -44.39 -4.56 28.53
N ARG A 58 -45.72 -4.56 28.70
CA ARG A 58 -46.46 -5.52 29.54
C ARG A 58 -47.30 -6.49 28.73
N GLY A 59 -47.70 -7.57 29.40
CA GLY A 59 -48.58 -8.62 28.87
C GLY A 59 -47.86 -9.72 28.09
N ILE A 60 -48.53 -10.87 27.97
CA ILE A 60 -48.07 -12.02 27.20
C ILE A 60 -49.22 -12.46 26.28
N PRO A 61 -49.11 -12.22 24.96
CA PRO A 61 -48.01 -11.52 24.26
C PRO A 61 -47.84 -10.05 24.68
N ARG A 62 -46.66 -9.46 24.49
CA ARG A 62 -46.42 -8.04 24.80
C ARG A 62 -47.28 -7.13 23.94
N ILE A 63 -47.90 -6.11 24.53
CA ILE A 63 -48.84 -5.24 23.81
C ILE A 63 -48.15 -4.47 22.66
N ASN A 64 -46.87 -4.12 22.81
CA ASN A 64 -46.08 -3.47 21.75
C ASN A 64 -45.98 -4.27 20.45
N THR A 65 -46.22 -5.59 20.47
CA THR A 65 -46.23 -6.43 19.27
C THR A 65 -47.31 -6.01 18.26
N LEU A 66 -48.39 -5.37 18.73
CA LEU A 66 -49.48 -4.84 17.88
C LEU A 66 -49.02 -3.73 16.93
N PHE A 67 -47.91 -3.04 17.24
CA PHE A 67 -47.39 -1.88 16.51
C PHE A 67 -46.08 -2.16 15.76
N GLN A 68 -45.67 -3.44 15.66
CA GLN A 68 -44.49 -3.81 14.87
C GLN A 68 -44.72 -3.61 13.37
N LYS A 69 -43.64 -3.21 12.67
CA LYS A 69 -43.65 -3.02 11.21
C LYS A 69 -44.08 -4.27 10.45
N ASP A 70 -43.62 -5.44 10.90
CA ASP A 70 -43.80 -6.72 10.19
C ASP A 70 -45.08 -7.47 10.57
N ARG A 71 -45.95 -6.90 11.42
CA ARG A 71 -47.13 -7.60 11.97
C ARG A 71 -48.02 -8.28 10.92
N HIS A 72 -48.16 -7.64 9.75
CA HIS A 72 -48.98 -8.14 8.65
C HIS A 72 -48.40 -9.42 8.02
N THR A 73 -47.07 -9.56 8.02
CA THR A 73 -46.39 -10.77 7.54
C THR A 73 -46.39 -11.88 8.60
N LEU A 74 -46.18 -11.51 9.87
CA LEU A 74 -46.16 -12.45 11.00
C LEU A 74 -47.51 -13.13 11.22
N ALA A 75 -48.61 -12.52 10.76
CA ALA A 75 -49.92 -13.15 10.74
C ALA A 75 -49.95 -14.47 9.93
N TYR A 76 -49.00 -14.72 9.02
CA TYR A 76 -48.92 -15.97 8.25
C TYR A 76 -47.91 -16.97 8.82
N ASP A 77 -47.06 -16.56 9.76
CA ASP A 77 -46.03 -17.40 10.37
C ASP A 77 -46.62 -18.33 11.44
N LYS A 78 -47.37 -19.36 11.02
CA LYS A 78 -48.07 -20.32 11.90
C LYS A 78 -47.19 -21.50 12.28
N GLY A 79 -47.32 -22.06 13.49
CA GLY A 79 -46.50 -23.20 13.94
C GLY A 79 -45.04 -22.84 14.25
N TRP A 80 -44.76 -21.57 14.53
CA TRP A 80 -43.41 -21.07 14.77
C TRP A 80 -42.76 -21.67 16.04
N ARG A 81 -43.54 -21.94 17.11
CA ARG A 81 -43.01 -22.55 18.36
C ARG A 81 -42.46 -23.96 18.15
N VAL A 82 -43.21 -24.83 17.46
CA VAL A 82 -42.73 -26.19 17.16
C VAL A 82 -41.54 -26.16 16.20
N ARG A 83 -41.50 -25.19 15.27
CA ARG A 83 -40.33 -24.97 14.41
C ARG A 83 -39.08 -24.61 15.21
N THR A 84 -39.18 -23.72 16.21
CA THR A 84 -38.02 -23.32 17.01
C THR A 84 -37.54 -24.46 17.92
N ASP A 85 -38.45 -25.23 18.49
CA ASP A 85 -38.10 -26.43 19.27
C ASP A 85 -37.39 -27.49 18.40
N PHE A 86 -37.91 -27.76 17.20
CA PHE A 86 -37.31 -28.75 16.29
C PHE A 86 -35.98 -28.31 15.67
N LYS A 87 -35.53 -27.06 15.88
CA LYS A 87 -34.20 -26.63 15.44
C LYS A 87 -33.07 -27.40 16.12
N GLN A 88 -33.30 -28.00 17.30
CA GLN A 88 -32.31 -28.84 17.96
C GLN A 88 -31.88 -30.05 17.11
N TYR A 89 -32.77 -30.55 16.24
CA TYR A 89 -32.49 -31.67 15.34
C TYR A 89 -31.86 -31.23 14.00
N GLN A 90 -31.86 -29.92 13.70
CA GLN A 90 -31.39 -29.37 12.43
C GLN A 90 -30.09 -28.56 12.57
N VAL A 91 -29.87 -27.94 13.73
CA VAL A 91 -28.79 -26.99 13.98
C VAL A 91 -28.00 -27.45 15.21
N LEU A 92 -26.71 -27.73 15.01
CA LEU A 92 -25.82 -28.19 16.09
C LEU A 92 -25.66 -27.17 17.22
N LYS A 93 -25.75 -25.88 16.91
CA LYS A 93 -25.72 -24.81 17.92
C LYS A 93 -27.05 -24.76 18.66
N GLN A 94 -27.03 -25.12 19.95
CA GLN A 94 -28.19 -25.06 20.83
C GLN A 94 -28.69 -23.62 21.01
N ASN A 95 -30.00 -23.41 20.86
CA ASN A 95 -30.67 -22.16 21.20
C ASN A 95 -31.24 -22.24 22.63
N PRO A 96 -30.74 -21.48 23.61
CA PRO A 96 -31.25 -21.51 24.98
C PRO A 96 -32.66 -20.90 25.10
N PHE A 97 -33.08 -20.08 24.13
CA PHE A 97 -34.40 -19.41 24.12
C PHE A 97 -35.34 -20.06 23.09
N TRP A 98 -35.37 -21.40 23.02
CA TRP A 98 -36.17 -22.16 22.06
C TRP A 98 -37.70 -21.99 22.25
N TRP A 99 -38.12 -21.64 23.47
CA TRP A 99 -39.51 -21.57 23.91
C TRP A 99 -40.22 -20.24 23.59
N THR A 100 -39.47 -19.18 23.22
CA THR A 100 -40.01 -17.84 22.91
C THR A 100 -39.48 -17.29 21.59
N HIS A 101 -40.24 -16.38 20.97
CA HIS A 101 -39.81 -15.66 19.78
C HIS A 101 -40.17 -14.17 19.88
N GLN A 102 -39.16 -13.29 19.86
CA GLN A 102 -39.34 -11.86 20.13
C GLN A 102 -40.31 -11.15 19.17
N ARG A 103 -40.48 -11.65 17.93
CA ARG A 103 -41.45 -11.07 16.99
C ARG A 103 -42.90 -11.43 17.31
N HIS A 104 -43.14 -12.55 17.99
CA HIS A 104 -44.49 -13.03 18.33
C HIS A 104 -44.86 -12.73 19.78
N ASP A 105 -43.96 -13.03 20.70
CA ASP A 105 -44.18 -12.85 22.14
C ASP A 105 -43.80 -11.43 22.61
N GLY A 106 -42.94 -10.73 21.87
CA GLY A 106 -42.21 -9.56 22.36
C GLY A 106 -41.02 -9.94 23.24
N LYS A 107 -40.32 -8.95 23.79
CA LYS A 107 -39.20 -9.19 24.71
C LYS A 107 -39.76 -9.37 26.13
N LEU A 108 -39.59 -10.57 26.70
CA LEU A 108 -40.19 -10.95 27.98
C LEU A 108 -39.38 -10.53 29.21
N TRP A 109 -38.17 -10.01 29.05
CA TRP A 109 -37.35 -9.52 30.16
C TRP A 109 -36.55 -8.28 29.77
N ASN A 110 -36.29 -7.42 30.74
CA ASN A 110 -35.44 -6.24 30.58
C ASN A 110 -34.41 -6.17 31.70
N LEU A 111 -33.13 -6.31 31.34
CA LEU A 111 -32.01 -6.32 32.28
C LEU A 111 -31.19 -5.02 32.23
N ASN A 112 -31.75 -3.93 31.72
CA ASN A 112 -31.06 -2.64 31.68
C ASN A 112 -30.73 -2.13 33.09
N ASN A 113 -31.67 -2.25 34.03
CA ASN A 113 -31.46 -1.84 35.43
C ASN A 113 -30.37 -2.66 36.12
N TYR A 114 -30.24 -3.95 35.79
CA TYR A 114 -29.16 -4.81 36.32
C TYR A 114 -27.78 -4.23 36.00
N ARG A 115 -27.59 -3.68 34.79
CA ARG A 115 -26.33 -3.03 34.41
C ARG A 115 -26.08 -1.78 35.26
N THR A 116 -27.08 -0.92 35.39
CA THR A 116 -26.98 0.33 36.16
C THR A 116 -26.64 0.04 37.62
N ASP A 117 -27.37 -0.89 38.24
CA ASP A 117 -27.19 -1.22 39.64
C ASP A 117 -25.89 -1.97 39.90
N MET A 118 -25.41 -2.77 38.94
CA MET A 118 -24.08 -3.38 39.01
C MET A 118 -22.98 -2.31 39.03
N ILE A 119 -23.09 -1.29 38.17
CA ILE A 119 -22.13 -0.18 38.14
C ILE A 119 -22.14 0.57 39.47
N GLN A 120 -23.32 0.87 40.02
CA GLN A 120 -23.45 1.56 41.31
C GLN A 120 -22.90 0.72 42.46
N ALA A 121 -23.22 -0.59 42.47
CA ALA A 121 -22.71 -1.51 43.48
C ALA A 121 -21.17 -1.55 43.49
N LEU A 122 -20.52 -1.38 42.34
CA LEU A 122 -19.06 -1.35 42.19
C LEU A 122 -18.42 0.03 42.47
N GLY A 123 -19.17 0.99 43.03
CA GLY A 123 -18.65 2.32 43.35
C GLY A 123 -18.76 3.33 42.20
N GLY A 124 -19.70 3.11 41.28
CA GLY A 124 -19.92 3.96 40.12
C GLY A 124 -18.86 3.77 39.02
N VAL A 125 -18.98 4.55 37.94
CA VAL A 125 -18.05 4.43 36.81
C VAL A 125 -16.64 4.84 37.21
N GLU A 126 -16.49 5.93 37.97
CA GLU A 126 -15.17 6.42 38.41
C GLU A 126 -14.45 5.38 39.29
N GLY A 127 -15.15 4.81 40.28
CA GLY A 127 -14.59 3.75 41.13
C GLY A 127 -14.12 2.55 40.30
N ILE A 128 -14.91 2.12 39.31
CA ILE A 128 -14.49 1.06 38.37
C ILE A 128 -13.25 1.47 37.59
N LEU A 129 -13.16 2.72 37.10
CA LEU A 129 -12.06 3.17 36.26
C LEU A 129 -10.73 3.34 37.01
N GLU A 130 -10.74 3.53 38.33
CA GLU A 130 -9.50 3.53 39.14
C GLU A 130 -8.74 2.21 39.07
N HIS A 131 -9.47 1.11 38.89
CA HIS A 131 -8.90 -0.24 38.72
C HIS A 131 -8.30 -0.50 37.33
N THR A 132 -8.38 0.48 36.42
CA THR A 132 -8.08 0.33 35.00
C THR A 132 -6.98 1.27 34.53
N LEU A 133 -6.46 1.02 33.32
CA LEU A 133 -5.51 1.90 32.66
C LEU A 133 -6.17 3.13 31.98
N PHE A 134 -7.39 3.49 32.40
CA PHE A 134 -8.14 4.63 31.86
C PHE A 134 -7.35 5.93 31.95
N LYS A 135 -6.86 6.28 33.14
CA LYS A 135 -6.05 7.49 33.36
C LYS A 135 -4.79 7.50 32.48
N GLY A 136 -4.21 6.34 32.18
CA GLY A 136 -3.09 6.17 31.24
C GLY A 136 -3.37 6.64 29.80
N THR A 137 -4.63 6.61 29.38
CA THR A 137 -5.05 7.12 28.05
C THR A 137 -5.09 8.65 27.97
N TYR A 138 -5.13 9.34 29.13
CA TYR A 138 -5.26 10.79 29.24
C TYR A 138 -6.47 11.34 28.46
N PHE A 139 -7.60 10.61 28.46
CA PHE A 139 -8.86 11.18 28.01
C PHE A 139 -9.40 12.17 29.05
N PRO A 140 -9.95 13.32 28.64
CA PRO A 140 -10.52 14.29 29.57
C PRO A 140 -11.73 13.75 30.35
N THR A 141 -12.52 12.89 29.71
CA THR A 141 -13.72 12.26 30.28
C THR A 141 -13.86 10.83 29.73
N TRP A 142 -14.58 9.98 30.46
CA TRP A 142 -14.95 8.63 30.01
C TRP A 142 -16.15 8.64 29.05
N GLU A 143 -16.89 9.75 28.99
CA GLU A 143 -18.06 9.93 28.14
C GLU A 143 -17.66 9.98 26.66
N GLY A 144 -18.48 9.39 25.78
CA GLY A 144 -18.24 9.38 24.33
C GLY A 144 -17.15 8.41 23.86
N LEU A 145 -16.48 7.70 24.78
CA LEU A 145 -15.54 6.64 24.44
C LEU A 145 -16.27 5.38 23.98
N PHE A 146 -15.77 4.78 22.92
CA PHE A 146 -16.25 3.50 22.44
C PHE A 146 -15.12 2.53 22.21
N TRP A 147 -15.37 1.28 22.58
CA TRP A 147 -14.51 0.16 22.26
C TRP A 147 -14.68 -0.18 20.78
N GLU A 148 -13.58 -0.31 20.05
CA GLU A 148 -13.62 -0.92 18.73
C GLU A 148 -14.26 -2.31 18.86
N LYS A 149 -15.35 -2.54 18.11
CA LYS A 149 -15.87 -3.89 17.95
C LYS A 149 -14.74 -4.69 17.32
N ALA A 150 -14.36 -5.80 17.95
CA ALA A 150 -13.17 -6.62 17.64
C ALA A 150 -13.28 -7.33 16.27
N SER A 151 -13.41 -6.55 15.19
CA SER A 151 -13.80 -7.02 13.87
C SER A 151 -13.16 -6.25 12.71
N GLY A 152 -12.29 -5.26 12.93
CA GLY A 152 -11.56 -4.68 11.79
C GLY A 152 -10.51 -5.66 11.26
N PHE A 153 -9.47 -5.89 12.07
CA PHE A 153 -8.35 -6.75 11.71
C PHE A 153 -8.70 -8.24 11.85
N GLU A 154 -9.35 -8.63 12.96
CA GLU A 154 -9.68 -10.02 13.26
C GLU A 154 -10.60 -10.62 12.20
N GLU A 155 -11.57 -9.85 11.69
CA GLU A 155 -12.49 -10.29 10.65
C GLU A 155 -11.75 -10.46 9.32
N SER A 156 -10.91 -9.48 8.93
CA SER A 156 -10.05 -9.60 7.73
C SER A 156 -9.16 -10.85 7.75
N MET A 157 -8.68 -11.25 8.93
CA MET A 157 -7.85 -12.44 9.12
C MET A 157 -8.69 -13.72 9.20
N LYS A 158 -9.92 -13.66 9.71
CA LYS A 158 -10.86 -14.78 9.75
C LYS A 158 -11.22 -15.29 8.36
N TRP A 159 -11.30 -14.39 7.37
CA TRP A 159 -11.55 -14.76 5.96
C TRP A 159 -10.29 -15.15 5.18
N LYS A 160 -9.09 -14.97 5.75
CA LYS A 160 -7.87 -15.50 5.16
C LYS A 160 -7.70 -16.98 5.50
N LYS A 161 -7.13 -17.74 4.56
CA LYS A 161 -6.78 -19.14 4.79
C LYS A 161 -5.57 -19.19 5.73
N LEU A 162 -5.84 -19.36 7.02
CA LEU A 162 -4.85 -19.47 8.08
C LEU A 162 -4.68 -20.91 8.56
N THR A 163 -3.50 -21.21 9.09
CA THR A 163 -3.25 -22.46 9.81
C THR A 163 -4.02 -22.49 11.15
N ASN A 164 -4.27 -23.69 11.68
CA ASN A 164 -4.93 -23.84 12.98
C ASN A 164 -4.15 -23.17 14.13
N ALA A 165 -2.82 -23.16 14.06
CA ALA A 165 -1.96 -22.45 15.03
C ALA A 165 -2.18 -20.92 14.97
N GLN A 166 -2.27 -20.34 13.77
CA GLN A 166 -2.57 -18.91 13.60
C GLN A 166 -3.96 -18.54 14.11
N ARG A 167 -4.96 -19.41 13.93
CA ARG A 167 -6.32 -19.22 14.48
C ARG A 167 -6.33 -19.20 16.00
N SER A 168 -5.53 -20.06 16.65
CA SER A 168 -5.35 -20.04 18.11
C SER A 168 -4.77 -18.70 18.58
N GLY A 169 -3.80 -18.14 17.85
CA GLY A 169 -3.23 -16.83 18.14
C GLY A 169 -4.23 -15.66 18.01
N LEU A 170 -5.15 -15.71 17.04
CA LEU A 170 -6.21 -14.68 16.89
C LEU A 170 -7.13 -14.63 18.10
N ASN A 171 -7.46 -15.78 18.70
CA ASN A 171 -8.30 -15.84 19.90
C ASN A 171 -7.63 -15.25 21.16
N GLN A 172 -6.31 -14.99 21.13
CA GLN A 172 -5.60 -14.37 22.25
C GLN A 172 -5.67 -12.84 22.25
N ILE A 173 -6.01 -12.20 21.12
CA ILE A 173 -6.02 -10.74 20.98
C ILE A 173 -7.01 -10.06 21.95
N PRO A 174 -8.28 -10.54 22.08
CA PRO A 174 -9.22 -9.95 23.03
C PRO A 174 -8.78 -10.11 24.49
N ASN A 175 -8.16 -11.26 24.82
CA ASN A 175 -7.61 -11.49 26.16
C ASN A 175 -6.46 -10.52 26.46
N ARG A 176 -5.61 -10.22 25.47
CA ARG A 176 -4.53 -9.24 25.61
C ARG A 176 -5.06 -7.84 25.91
N ARG A 177 -6.14 -7.42 25.24
CA ARG A 177 -6.84 -6.15 25.51
C ARG A 177 -7.40 -6.11 26.93
N PHE A 178 -8.10 -7.16 27.34
CA PHE A 178 -8.65 -7.28 28.69
C PHE A 178 -7.56 -7.21 29.77
N THR A 179 -6.48 -8.00 29.62
CA THR A 179 -5.37 -8.00 30.59
C THR A 179 -4.69 -6.64 30.66
N LEU A 180 -4.56 -5.92 29.54
CA LEU A 180 -3.98 -4.58 29.54
C LEU A 180 -4.89 -3.55 30.23
N TRP A 181 -6.19 -3.58 29.95
CA TRP A 181 -7.17 -2.67 30.55
C TRP A 181 -7.19 -2.76 32.08
N TRP A 182 -7.23 -3.98 32.61
CA TRP A 182 -7.24 -4.25 34.05
C TRP A 182 -5.84 -4.40 34.64
N SER A 183 -4.78 -4.04 33.90
CA SER A 183 -3.40 -4.29 34.33
C SER A 183 -3.02 -3.67 35.67
N PRO A 184 -3.49 -2.47 36.07
CA PRO A 184 -3.15 -1.91 37.39
C PRO A 184 -3.69 -2.75 38.56
N THR A 185 -4.82 -3.44 38.37
CA THR A 185 -5.40 -4.32 39.39
C THR A 185 -4.85 -5.75 39.30
N ILE A 186 -4.59 -6.26 38.09
CA ILE A 186 -4.08 -7.62 37.88
C ILE A 186 -2.60 -7.74 38.29
N ASN A 187 -1.77 -6.75 37.95
CA ASN A 187 -0.32 -6.77 38.19
C ASN A 187 0.02 -5.85 39.37
N ARG A 188 -0.40 -6.26 40.57
CA ARG A 188 -0.16 -5.51 41.81
C ARG A 188 0.55 -6.36 42.86
N ALA A 189 1.30 -5.71 43.74
CA ALA A 189 2.10 -6.37 44.77
C ALA A 189 1.26 -7.22 45.74
N ASN A 190 0.03 -6.79 46.07
CA ASN A 190 -0.84 -7.50 47.01
C ASN A 190 -1.51 -8.76 46.43
N VAL A 191 -1.49 -8.95 45.10
CA VAL A 191 -2.11 -10.12 44.44
C VAL A 191 -1.09 -11.24 44.20
N TYR A 192 0.13 -10.89 43.80
CA TYR A 192 1.20 -11.86 43.57
C TYR A 192 2.41 -11.54 44.45
N VAL A 193 2.60 -12.34 45.50
CA VAL A 193 3.72 -12.20 46.45
C VAL A 193 4.88 -13.09 46.04
N GLY A 194 6.11 -12.54 46.05
CA GLY A 194 7.35 -13.33 45.95
C GLY A 194 8.03 -13.40 44.56
N PHE A 195 7.51 -12.74 43.53
CA PHE A 195 8.15 -12.69 42.20
C PHE A 195 8.07 -11.28 41.57
N GLN A 196 9.00 -10.39 41.93
CA GLN A 196 9.11 -9.06 41.32
C GLN A 196 10.24 -9.04 40.28
N VAL A 197 9.89 -8.78 39.01
CA VAL A 197 10.87 -8.69 37.91
C VAL A 197 10.68 -7.39 37.16
N GLN A 198 11.76 -6.65 36.95
CA GLN A 198 11.75 -5.45 36.10
C GLN A 198 11.78 -5.84 34.62
N LEU A 199 10.97 -5.18 33.79
CA LEU A 199 11.00 -5.37 32.33
C LEU A 199 12.17 -4.63 31.69
N ASP A 200 12.87 -5.30 30.77
CA ASP A 200 14.02 -4.74 30.06
C ASP A 200 13.72 -3.37 29.42
N LEU A 201 14.66 -2.43 29.57
CA LEU A 201 14.60 -1.06 29.04
C LEU A 201 13.45 -0.18 29.58
N THR A 202 12.77 -0.62 30.64
CA THR A 202 11.66 0.12 31.26
C THR A 202 11.75 0.06 32.78
N GLY A 203 11.05 0.97 33.47
CA GLY A 203 10.92 0.97 34.92
C GLY A 203 9.77 0.13 35.46
N ILE A 204 9.17 -0.74 34.65
CA ILE A 204 7.96 -1.47 35.00
C ILE A 204 8.30 -2.73 35.77
N PHE A 205 7.64 -2.94 36.91
CA PHE A 205 7.71 -4.18 37.68
C PHE A 205 6.55 -5.12 37.35
N MET A 206 6.87 -6.38 37.09
CA MET A 206 5.92 -7.48 36.95
C MET A 206 5.94 -8.28 38.25
N HIS A 207 4.78 -8.37 38.91
CA HIS A 207 4.61 -9.10 40.18
C HIS A 207 4.29 -10.60 39.97
N GLY A 208 3.97 -10.99 38.74
CA GLY A 208 3.71 -12.37 38.35
C GLY A 208 4.04 -12.65 36.89
N LYS A 209 4.14 -13.93 36.53
CA LYS A 209 4.33 -14.36 35.14
C LYS A 209 3.01 -14.26 34.38
N ILE A 210 2.70 -13.08 33.85
CA ILE A 210 1.52 -12.81 33.03
C ILE A 210 1.97 -12.52 31.59
N PRO A 211 2.07 -13.55 30.71
CA PRO A 211 2.72 -13.40 29.40
C PRO A 211 1.98 -12.43 28.48
N THR A 212 0.64 -12.41 28.51
CA THR A 212 -0.18 -11.51 27.69
C THR A 212 0.08 -10.04 28.04
N LEU A 213 0.19 -9.72 29.34
CA LEU A 213 0.51 -8.38 29.81
C LEU A 213 1.94 -7.98 29.44
N LYS A 214 2.92 -8.87 29.67
CA LYS A 214 4.33 -8.62 29.30
C LYS A 214 4.45 -8.25 27.82
N ILE A 215 3.76 -8.97 26.93
CA ILE A 215 3.76 -8.67 25.50
C ILE A 215 3.17 -7.28 25.22
N SER A 216 2.04 -6.92 25.85
CA SER A 216 1.41 -5.60 25.66
C SER A 216 2.33 -4.46 26.10
N LEU A 217 2.96 -4.56 27.27
CA LEU A 217 3.81 -3.51 27.81
C LEU A 217 5.10 -3.35 26.98
N ILE A 218 5.70 -4.45 26.51
CA ILE A 218 6.83 -4.38 25.57
C ILE A 218 6.41 -3.70 24.25
N GLN A 219 5.19 -3.96 23.76
CA GLN A 219 4.69 -3.31 22.55
C GLN A 219 4.46 -1.81 22.74
N ILE A 220 3.96 -1.38 23.91
CA ILE A 220 3.77 0.03 24.25
C ILE A 220 5.13 0.74 24.35
N PHE A 221 6.10 0.17 25.05
CA PHE A 221 7.41 0.80 25.28
C PHE A 221 8.49 0.47 24.23
N ARG A 222 8.11 -0.12 23.10
CA ARG A 222 9.04 -0.45 22.00
C ARG A 222 9.81 0.77 21.49
N ALA A 223 10.98 0.52 20.90
CA ALA A 223 11.87 1.57 20.37
C ALA A 223 12.30 2.59 21.43
N HIS A 224 12.67 2.08 22.62
CA HIS A 224 13.27 2.86 23.69
C HIS A 224 12.38 3.99 24.23
N LEU A 225 11.05 3.84 24.16
CA LEU A 225 10.12 4.93 24.48
C LEU A 225 10.31 5.47 25.91
N TRP A 226 10.64 4.61 26.88
CA TRP A 226 10.90 5.03 28.26
C TRP A 226 12.06 6.04 28.36
N GLN A 227 13.18 5.73 27.70
CA GLN A 227 14.35 6.61 27.65
C GLN A 227 14.00 7.92 26.92
N LYS A 228 13.25 7.85 25.82
CA LYS A 228 12.84 9.02 25.05
C LYS A 228 11.89 9.94 25.82
N ILE A 229 10.98 9.39 26.64
CA ILE A 229 10.11 10.18 27.51
C ILE A 229 10.97 10.95 28.52
N HIS A 230 11.91 10.26 29.18
CA HIS A 230 12.81 10.90 30.16
C HIS A 230 13.61 12.03 29.52
N GLU A 231 14.32 11.74 28.43
CA GLU A 231 15.13 12.72 27.69
C GLU A 231 14.30 13.91 27.20
N SER A 232 13.11 13.65 26.63
CA SER A 232 12.25 14.72 26.09
C SER A 232 11.76 15.67 27.19
N ILE A 233 11.43 15.16 28.38
CA ILE A 233 10.99 16.00 29.50
C ILE A 233 12.16 16.79 30.11
N VAL A 234 13.36 16.18 30.19
CA VAL A 234 14.57 16.89 30.62
C VAL A 234 14.87 18.06 29.67
N MET A 235 14.79 17.82 28.35
CA MET A 235 15.02 18.86 27.34
C MET A 235 13.98 19.98 27.41
N ASP A 236 12.69 19.65 27.55
CA ASP A 236 11.63 20.66 27.69
C ASP A 236 11.85 21.54 28.92
N LEU A 237 12.23 20.96 30.07
CA LEU A 237 12.55 21.74 31.27
C LEU A 237 13.80 22.60 31.10
N CYS A 238 14.85 22.12 30.43
CA CYS A 238 16.03 22.94 30.12
C CYS A 238 15.62 24.20 29.34
N GLN A 239 14.80 24.04 28.29
CA GLN A 239 14.31 25.17 27.48
C GLN A 239 13.47 26.16 28.29
N VAL A 240 12.66 25.66 29.24
CA VAL A 240 11.88 26.53 30.13
C VAL A 240 12.79 27.34 31.04
N PHE A 241 13.81 26.73 31.64
CA PHE A 241 14.75 27.46 32.49
C PHE A 241 15.65 28.42 31.70
N ASP A 242 16.01 28.08 30.46
CA ASP A 242 16.76 28.98 29.56
C ASP A 242 15.98 30.25 29.21
N GLN A 243 14.64 30.22 29.23
CA GLN A 243 13.79 31.39 28.99
C GLN A 243 13.66 32.30 30.23
N GLU A 244 13.99 31.79 31.42
CA GLU A 244 13.78 32.46 32.70
C GLU A 244 15.10 32.78 33.42
N LEU A 245 16.21 32.88 32.68
CA LEU A 245 17.55 33.13 33.24
C LEU A 245 17.59 34.42 34.07
N ASP A 246 17.12 35.52 33.50
CA ASP A 246 17.17 36.85 34.13
C ASP A 246 16.22 36.94 35.34
N ALA A 247 15.00 36.42 35.20
CA ALA A 247 13.96 36.53 36.23
C ALA A 247 14.26 35.69 37.48
N LEU A 248 14.96 34.56 37.30
CA LEU A 248 15.34 33.64 38.37
C LEU A 248 16.81 33.79 38.82
N GLU A 249 17.53 34.77 38.29
CA GLU A 249 18.94 35.04 38.60
C GLU A 249 19.85 33.82 38.33
N ILE A 250 19.58 33.07 37.25
CA ILE A 250 20.35 31.90 36.82
C ILE A 250 21.50 32.36 35.91
N GLU A 251 22.73 31.94 36.22
CA GLU A 251 23.92 32.18 35.39
C GLU A 251 23.91 31.28 34.14
N THR A 252 23.69 29.98 34.34
CA THR A 252 23.64 29.00 33.26
C THR A 252 22.80 27.79 33.64
N VAL A 253 22.10 27.23 32.67
CA VAL A 253 21.38 25.96 32.75
C VAL A 253 22.22 24.90 32.04
N GLN A 254 22.69 23.91 32.78
CA GLN A 254 23.48 22.82 32.21
C GLN A 254 22.67 21.53 32.23
N LYS A 255 22.40 20.96 31.05
CA LYS A 255 21.94 19.58 30.95
C LYS A 255 23.11 18.63 31.23
N GLU A 256 22.96 17.75 32.20
CA GLU A 256 23.98 16.78 32.54
C GLU A 256 24.08 15.66 31.50
N THR A 257 25.26 15.03 31.43
CA THR A 257 25.45 13.86 30.55
C THR A 257 24.84 12.63 31.22
N ILE A 258 23.58 12.35 30.87
CA ILE A 258 22.79 11.28 31.49
C ILE A 258 23.27 9.91 31.01
N HIS A 259 23.51 8.99 31.96
CA HIS A 259 23.83 7.60 31.61
C HIS A 259 22.63 6.94 30.88
N PRO A 260 22.83 6.20 29.79
CA PRO A 260 21.72 5.68 28.95
C PRO A 260 20.68 4.83 29.69
N ARG A 261 21.03 4.25 30.84
CA ARG A 261 20.13 3.41 31.65
C ARG A 261 19.51 4.12 32.86
N LYS A 262 19.86 5.38 33.12
CA LYS A 262 19.45 6.12 34.32
C LYS A 262 17.93 6.22 34.43
N SER A 263 17.25 6.50 33.31
CA SER A 263 15.79 6.67 33.24
C SER A 263 14.99 5.52 33.87
N TYR A 264 15.52 4.28 33.87
CA TYR A 264 14.86 3.10 34.45
C TYR A 264 15.70 2.42 35.55
N LYS A 265 16.66 3.13 36.13
CA LYS A 265 17.42 2.66 37.29
C LYS A 265 16.66 3.07 38.57
N MET A 266 15.95 2.12 39.17
CA MET A 266 15.01 2.41 40.28
C MET A 266 15.62 2.39 41.69
N ASN A 267 16.92 2.11 41.79
CA ASN A 267 17.65 1.95 43.06
C ASN A 267 18.60 3.11 43.39
N SER A 268 18.97 3.94 42.42
CA SER A 268 19.84 5.12 42.60
C SER A 268 19.68 6.04 41.41
N SER A 269 20.04 7.30 41.58
CA SER A 269 19.92 8.31 40.53
C SER A 269 21.10 9.29 40.50
N CYS A 270 21.06 10.23 39.54
CA CYS A 270 21.94 11.39 39.41
C CYS A 270 21.12 12.59 38.92
N ALA A 271 21.68 13.79 39.02
CA ALA A 271 21.07 15.00 38.46
C ALA A 271 20.92 14.89 36.94
N ASP A 272 19.81 15.42 36.40
CA ASP A 272 19.58 15.56 34.96
C ASP A 272 19.89 16.98 34.47
N ILE A 273 19.55 17.98 35.29
CA ILE A 273 19.79 19.40 35.02
C ILE A 273 20.47 20.01 36.23
N LEU A 274 21.42 20.91 35.98
CA LEU A 274 22.09 21.68 37.00
C LEU A 274 22.00 23.18 36.68
N LEU A 275 21.48 23.93 37.64
CA LEU A 275 21.36 25.39 37.58
C LEU A 275 22.46 26.02 38.43
N PHE A 276 23.10 27.04 37.88
CA PHE A 276 24.08 27.86 38.60
C PHE A 276 23.47 29.22 38.91
N ALA A 277 23.59 29.68 40.15
CA ALA A 277 23.12 30.99 40.56
C ALA A 277 24.11 32.08 40.12
N SER A 278 23.62 33.19 39.58
CA SER A 278 24.44 34.37 39.28
C SER A 278 25.14 34.96 40.51
N TYR A 279 24.51 34.85 41.68
CA TYR A 279 25.09 35.21 42.97
C TYR A 279 24.88 34.13 44.03
N LYS A 280 23.68 34.09 44.64
CA LYS A 280 23.29 33.15 45.69
C LYS A 280 21.76 33.05 45.78
N TRP A 281 21.23 31.84 45.84
CA TRP A 281 19.82 31.61 46.16
C TRP A 281 19.63 31.28 47.64
N ASN A 282 18.66 31.96 48.26
CA ASN A 282 18.10 31.55 49.56
C ASN A 282 17.05 30.47 49.31
N VAL A 283 17.19 29.33 49.96
CA VAL A 283 16.45 28.12 49.61
C VAL A 283 15.64 27.63 50.80
N SER A 284 14.43 27.14 50.54
CA SER A 284 13.56 26.54 51.54
C SER A 284 14.00 25.14 51.99
N ARG A 285 13.38 24.67 53.07
CA ARG A 285 13.41 23.24 53.43
C ARG A 285 12.65 22.42 52.39
N PRO A 286 12.95 21.12 52.23
CA PRO A 286 12.26 20.29 51.26
C PRO A 286 10.74 20.24 51.49
N SER A 287 9.96 20.59 50.47
CA SER A 287 8.49 20.57 50.49
C SER A 287 7.93 19.99 49.19
N LEU A 288 6.62 19.69 49.17
CA LEU A 288 5.93 19.28 47.96
C LEU A 288 5.71 20.46 47.01
N LEU A 289 5.48 20.13 45.73
CA LEU A 289 5.14 21.07 44.67
C LEU A 289 3.85 21.84 44.96
N ALA A 290 2.86 21.19 45.59
CA ALA A 290 1.56 21.77 45.90
C ALA A 290 1.53 22.58 47.22
N ASP A 291 2.59 22.50 48.03
CA ASP A 291 2.68 23.26 49.28
C ASP A 291 2.81 24.75 48.99
N SER A 292 2.00 25.57 49.68
CA SER A 292 1.90 27.02 49.46
C SER A 292 2.77 27.87 50.38
N LYS A 293 3.24 27.32 51.51
CA LYS A 293 3.97 28.08 52.54
C LYS A 293 5.43 27.62 52.63
N ASP A 294 6.31 28.31 51.93
CA ASP A 294 7.75 28.14 52.03
C ASP A 294 8.40 29.26 52.83
N VAL A 295 9.36 28.90 53.68
CA VAL A 295 10.25 29.86 54.37
C VAL A 295 11.64 29.67 53.79
N MET A 296 12.19 30.72 53.18
CA MET A 296 13.45 30.68 52.40
C MET A 296 14.72 30.83 53.26
N ASP A 297 14.63 30.58 54.57
CA ASP A 297 15.72 30.82 55.52
C ASP A 297 16.51 29.54 55.86
N SER A 298 16.37 28.47 55.08
CA SER A 298 16.97 27.18 55.44
C SER A 298 18.46 27.12 55.15
N THR A 299 18.87 27.54 53.96
CA THR A 299 20.27 27.52 53.51
C THR A 299 20.44 28.44 52.32
N THR A 300 21.68 28.74 51.98
CA THR A 300 22.04 29.50 50.78
C THR A 300 22.88 28.62 49.86
N THR A 301 22.54 28.56 48.58
CA THR A 301 23.24 27.71 47.59
C THR A 301 23.62 28.49 46.33
N GLN A 302 24.60 27.97 45.59
CA GLN A 302 24.97 28.44 44.26
C GLN A 302 24.69 27.42 43.16
N LYS A 303 24.39 26.16 43.54
CA LYS A 303 24.12 25.07 42.62
C LYS A 303 22.81 24.40 43.00
N TYR A 304 21.93 24.21 42.03
CA TYR A 304 20.63 23.60 42.24
C TYR A 304 20.39 22.53 41.18
N TRP A 305 20.13 21.30 41.60
CA TRP A 305 19.92 20.18 40.66
C TRP A 305 18.43 19.84 40.50
N ILE A 306 18.10 19.28 39.34
CA ILE A 306 16.79 18.71 39.03
C ILE A 306 16.99 17.26 38.61
N ASP A 307 16.23 16.36 39.22
CA ASP A 307 16.20 14.93 38.89
C ASP A 307 14.78 14.53 38.47
N ILE A 308 14.64 13.93 37.29
CA ILE A 308 13.36 13.48 36.75
C ILE A 308 13.28 11.96 36.86
N GLN A 309 12.24 11.49 37.55
CA GLN A 309 11.95 10.09 37.78
C GLN A 309 10.65 9.69 37.08
N LEU A 310 10.75 8.66 36.25
CA LEU A 310 9.59 8.03 35.63
C LEU A 310 9.15 6.82 36.44
N ARG A 311 7.85 6.60 36.52
CA ARG A 311 7.24 5.50 37.26
C ARG A 311 6.10 4.89 36.45
N TRP A 312 5.85 3.60 36.65
CA TRP A 312 4.64 2.93 36.18
C TRP A 312 3.90 2.36 37.40
N GLY A 313 2.85 3.05 37.84
CA GLY A 313 2.09 2.66 39.03
C GLY A 313 1.15 1.48 38.84
N ASP A 314 0.68 0.97 39.97
CA ASP A 314 -0.38 -0.04 40.07
C ASP A 314 -1.50 0.47 40.99
N TYR A 315 -2.56 -0.32 41.14
CA TYR A 315 -3.71 0.10 41.96
C TYR A 315 -3.34 0.33 43.44
N ASP A 316 -2.44 -0.49 44.00
CA ASP A 316 -2.00 -0.38 45.40
C ASP A 316 -1.13 0.85 45.65
N SER A 317 -0.33 1.24 44.65
CA SER A 317 0.66 2.30 44.77
C SER A 317 0.66 3.14 43.50
N HIS A 318 -0.05 4.28 43.54
CA HIS A 318 -0.04 5.30 42.48
C HIS A 318 -0.07 6.74 43.03
N ASP A 319 0.05 6.91 44.35
CA ASP A 319 0.28 8.22 44.97
C ASP A 319 1.70 8.70 44.64
N ILE A 320 1.76 9.66 43.71
CA ILE A 320 3.01 10.19 43.16
C ILE A 320 3.71 11.16 44.13
N GLU A 321 2.99 11.81 45.04
CA GLU A 321 3.56 12.73 46.02
C GLU A 321 4.38 11.97 47.05
N ARG A 322 3.78 10.90 47.59
CA ARG A 322 4.46 10.00 48.53
C ARG A 322 5.68 9.36 47.89
N TYR A 323 5.58 8.97 46.61
CA TYR A 323 6.70 8.40 45.86
C TYR A 323 7.84 9.42 45.67
N ALA A 324 7.54 10.64 45.22
CA ALA A 324 8.54 11.70 45.01
C ALA A 324 9.31 12.00 46.29
N ARG A 325 8.58 12.17 47.41
CA ARG A 325 9.18 12.41 48.73
C ARG A 325 10.05 11.25 49.18
N ALA A 326 9.55 10.01 49.09
CA ALA A 326 10.31 8.83 49.50
C ALA A 326 11.62 8.72 48.72
N LYS A 327 11.56 8.84 47.39
CA LYS A 327 12.75 8.74 46.53
C LYS A 327 13.73 9.89 46.72
N PHE A 328 13.25 11.10 46.92
CA PHE A 328 14.13 12.23 47.23
C PHE A 328 14.92 11.98 48.51
N LEU A 329 14.24 11.56 49.59
CA LEU A 329 14.89 11.28 50.87
C LEU A 329 15.84 10.08 50.77
N ASP A 330 15.42 9.00 50.10
CA ASP A 330 16.26 7.83 49.87
C ASP A 330 17.53 8.20 49.10
N TYR A 331 17.42 8.90 47.97
CA TYR A 331 18.57 9.19 47.11
C TYR A 331 19.47 10.30 47.65
N THR A 332 18.97 11.24 48.45
CA THR A 332 19.80 12.30 49.05
C THR A 332 20.52 11.84 50.32
N THR A 333 20.03 10.78 50.97
CA THR A 333 20.68 10.19 52.16
C THR A 333 21.56 8.98 51.85
N ASP A 334 21.30 8.29 50.73
CA ASP A 334 22.08 7.15 50.27
C ASP A 334 23.40 7.59 49.59
N ASN A 335 24.50 6.93 49.95
CA ASN A 335 25.83 7.22 49.40
C ASN A 335 26.03 6.68 47.97
N MET A 336 25.12 5.85 47.45
CA MET A 336 25.20 5.32 46.09
C MET A 336 24.74 6.34 45.03
N SER A 337 23.87 7.30 45.41
CA SER A 337 23.42 8.38 44.53
C SER A 337 24.28 9.62 44.78
N ILE A 338 24.75 10.26 43.71
CA ILE A 338 25.65 11.41 43.81
C ILE A 338 24.96 12.60 43.16
N TYR A 339 24.71 13.64 43.96
CA TYR A 339 24.21 14.92 43.48
C TYR A 339 25.27 16.02 43.65
N PRO A 340 25.36 16.99 42.72
CA PRO A 340 26.41 18.01 42.77
C PRO A 340 26.27 19.05 43.89
N SER A 341 25.11 19.12 44.53
CA SER A 341 24.86 19.95 45.71
C SER A 341 23.78 19.32 46.62
N PRO A 342 23.70 19.72 47.90
CA PRO A 342 22.64 19.23 48.79
C PRO A 342 21.23 19.76 48.47
N THR A 343 21.14 20.81 47.65
CA THR A 343 19.88 21.50 47.32
C THR A 343 19.43 21.18 45.91
N GLY A 344 18.22 20.65 45.77
CA GLY A 344 17.61 20.38 44.48
C GLY A 344 16.18 19.86 44.59
N VAL A 345 15.62 19.45 43.46
CA VAL A 345 14.25 18.93 43.37
C VAL A 345 14.18 17.65 42.55
N LEU A 346 13.39 16.70 43.05
CA LEU A 346 13.03 15.49 42.32
C LEU A 346 11.61 15.62 41.80
N ILE A 347 11.44 15.50 40.49
CA ILE A 347 10.16 15.51 39.77
C ILE A 347 9.80 14.07 39.43
N ALA A 348 8.66 13.58 39.92
CA ALA A 348 8.18 12.22 39.67
C ALA A 348 6.96 12.23 38.75
N ILE A 349 6.93 11.33 37.77
CA ILE A 349 5.84 11.20 36.80
C ILE A 349 5.37 9.75 36.73
N ASP A 350 4.09 9.53 37.02
CA ASP A 350 3.44 8.24 36.83
C ASP A 350 2.86 8.12 35.42
N LEU A 351 3.47 7.27 34.61
CA LEU A 351 3.10 7.03 33.22
C LEU A 351 1.82 6.18 33.07
N ALA A 352 1.46 5.39 34.08
CA ALA A 352 0.25 4.56 34.05
C ALA A 352 -0.99 5.38 34.38
N TYR A 353 -0.84 6.40 35.25
CA TYR A 353 -1.92 7.24 35.75
C TYR A 353 -1.89 8.69 35.24
N ASN A 354 -0.87 9.08 34.44
CA ASN A 354 -0.62 10.46 34.00
C ASN A 354 -0.60 11.48 35.16
N LEU A 355 -0.08 11.07 36.32
CA LEU A 355 0.09 11.92 37.49
C LEU A 355 1.52 12.45 37.56
N HIS A 356 1.71 13.62 38.14
CA HIS A 356 3.04 14.16 38.42
C HIS A 356 3.05 14.92 39.74
N SER A 357 4.20 14.92 40.40
CA SER A 357 4.47 15.80 41.55
C SER A 357 5.98 16.01 41.66
N ALA A 358 6.39 16.90 42.53
CA ALA A 358 7.79 17.13 42.83
C ALA A 358 7.99 17.32 44.33
N TYR A 359 9.16 16.91 44.82
CA TYR A 359 9.57 17.10 46.19
C TYR A 359 11.04 17.51 46.23
N GLY A 360 11.33 18.52 47.04
CA GLY A 360 12.69 19.01 47.20
C GLY A 360 12.72 20.43 47.71
N ASN A 361 13.91 21.01 47.66
CA ASN A 361 14.17 22.38 48.05
C ASN A 361 13.60 23.35 47.01
N TRP A 362 13.23 24.57 47.41
CA TRP A 362 12.73 25.59 46.48
C TRP A 362 13.46 26.91 46.68
N PHE A 363 13.89 27.53 45.60
CA PHE A 363 14.34 28.93 45.60
C PHE A 363 13.22 29.86 45.07
N PRO A 364 13.24 31.16 45.37
CA PRO A 364 12.19 32.10 44.93
C PRO A 364 11.89 31.99 43.43
N GLY A 365 10.62 31.86 43.06
CA GLY A 365 10.17 31.74 41.66
C GLY A 365 10.24 30.34 41.04
N SER A 366 11.07 29.42 41.56
CA SER A 366 11.22 28.06 41.01
C SER A 366 9.94 27.21 41.07
N LYS A 367 9.21 27.26 42.20
CA LYS A 367 8.01 26.45 42.42
C LYS A 367 6.87 26.83 41.45
N PRO A 368 6.45 28.11 41.33
CA PRO A 368 5.45 28.51 40.34
C PRO A 368 5.85 28.19 38.90
N LEU A 369 7.13 28.35 38.55
CA LEU A 369 7.62 28.01 37.20
C LEU A 369 7.44 26.51 36.91
N ILE A 370 7.89 25.64 37.82
CA ILE A 370 7.76 24.18 37.66
C ILE A 370 6.29 23.76 37.61
N GLN A 371 5.40 24.38 38.40
CA GLN A 371 3.96 24.10 38.34
C GLN A 371 3.39 24.38 36.94
N GLN A 372 3.70 25.55 36.35
CA GLN A 372 3.23 25.91 35.01
C GLN A 372 3.88 25.06 33.92
N ALA A 373 5.18 24.82 34.04
CA ALA A 373 5.96 24.02 33.10
C ALA A 373 5.45 22.59 33.05
N MET A 374 5.29 21.92 34.19
CA MET A 374 4.84 20.53 34.25
C MET A 374 3.39 20.38 33.77
N ALA A 375 2.50 21.33 34.06
CA ALA A 375 1.15 21.32 33.50
C ALA A 375 1.16 21.37 31.96
N LYS A 376 2.04 22.19 31.37
CA LYS A 376 2.20 22.31 29.91
C LYS A 376 2.86 21.09 29.30
N ILE A 377 3.94 20.58 29.90
CA ILE A 377 4.68 19.38 29.44
C ILE A 377 3.76 18.17 29.49
N MET A 378 3.06 17.93 30.61
CA MET A 378 2.11 16.82 30.71
C MET A 378 1.02 16.89 29.63
N LYS A 379 0.62 18.08 29.18
CA LYS A 379 -0.40 18.22 28.13
C LYS A 379 0.17 18.03 26.72
N ALA A 380 1.31 18.66 26.42
CA ALA A 380 1.79 18.87 25.05
C ALA A 380 3.06 18.10 24.66
N ASN A 381 3.69 17.36 25.58
CA ASN A 381 4.93 16.65 25.27
C ASN A 381 4.70 15.54 24.22
N PRO A 382 5.46 15.53 23.11
CA PRO A 382 5.29 14.54 22.04
C PRO A 382 5.55 13.10 22.48
N ALA A 383 6.52 12.85 23.37
CA ALA A 383 6.84 11.51 23.82
C ALA A 383 5.72 10.91 24.70
N LEU A 384 5.13 11.74 25.57
CA LEU A 384 3.92 11.38 26.34
C LEU A 384 2.71 11.16 25.42
N TYR A 385 2.56 11.97 24.36
CA TYR A 385 1.52 11.75 23.36
C TYR A 385 1.65 10.37 22.68
N VAL A 386 2.85 10.01 22.23
CA VAL A 386 3.14 8.69 21.64
C VAL A 386 2.83 7.55 22.62
N LEU A 387 3.15 7.71 23.91
CA LEU A 387 2.77 6.75 24.95
C LEU A 387 1.25 6.57 25.02
N ARG A 388 0.50 7.67 25.16
CA ARG A 388 -0.96 7.67 25.26
C ARG A 388 -1.60 7.03 24.04
N GLU A 389 -1.13 7.37 22.85
CA GLU A 389 -1.65 6.82 21.61
C GLU A 389 -1.38 5.32 21.47
N ARG A 390 -0.21 4.84 21.90
CA ARG A 390 0.07 3.41 21.96
C ARG A 390 -0.78 2.67 22.98
N ILE A 391 -1.06 3.29 24.13
CA ILE A 391 -2.00 2.74 25.12
C ILE A 391 -3.40 2.65 24.51
N ARG A 392 -3.91 3.72 23.89
CA ARG A 392 -5.22 3.76 23.21
C ARG A 392 -5.33 2.68 22.12
N LYS A 393 -4.32 2.56 21.25
CA LYS A 393 -4.23 1.49 20.23
C LYS A 393 -4.20 0.09 20.84
N GLY A 394 -3.46 -0.10 21.95
CA GLY A 394 -3.41 -1.36 22.68
C GLY A 394 -4.75 -1.74 23.30
N LEU A 395 -5.50 -0.75 23.77
CA LEU A 395 -6.84 -0.87 24.34
C LEU A 395 -7.95 -0.87 23.28
N GLN A 396 -7.66 -0.51 22.03
CA GLN A 396 -8.65 -0.29 20.97
C GLN A 396 -9.77 0.68 21.39
N LEU A 397 -9.37 1.78 22.04
CA LEU A 397 -10.25 2.86 22.46
C LEU A 397 -10.09 4.04 21.51
N TYR A 398 -11.22 4.55 21.01
CA TYR A 398 -11.26 5.74 20.17
C TYR A 398 -12.18 6.79 20.78
N SER A 399 -11.80 8.05 20.57
CA SER A 399 -12.60 9.23 20.90
C SER A 399 -13.13 9.87 19.61
N SER A 400 -14.28 10.51 19.68
CA SER A 400 -14.83 11.32 18.60
C SER A 400 -14.17 12.69 18.44
N GLU A 401 -13.04 12.94 19.12
CA GLU A 401 -12.35 14.24 19.11
C GLU A 401 -11.66 14.55 17.77
N PRO A 402 -11.56 15.85 17.40
CA PRO A 402 -10.99 16.28 16.12
C PRO A 402 -9.48 16.06 16.11
N THR A 403 -9.04 15.07 15.32
CA THR A 403 -7.63 14.97 14.90
C THR A 403 -7.36 15.99 13.79
N GLU A 404 -6.09 16.37 13.63
CA GLU A 404 -5.68 17.24 12.52
C GLU A 404 -6.12 16.62 11.19
N PRO A 405 -6.81 17.36 10.30
CA PRO A 405 -7.38 16.77 9.10
C PRO A 405 -6.28 16.27 8.17
N TYR A 406 -6.49 15.07 7.61
CA TYR A 406 -5.59 14.51 6.61
C TYR A 406 -5.57 15.38 5.36
N LEU A 407 -4.51 15.24 4.55
CA LEU A 407 -4.48 15.83 3.22
C LEU A 407 -5.54 15.16 2.35
N SER A 408 -6.52 15.94 1.91
CA SER A 408 -7.65 15.59 1.05
C SER A 408 -7.73 16.53 -0.15
N SER A 409 -8.72 16.34 -1.03
CA SER A 409 -8.94 17.23 -2.18
C SER A 409 -9.42 18.63 -1.77
N GLN A 410 -9.91 18.81 -0.54
CA GLN A 410 -10.44 20.07 -0.03
C GLN A 410 -9.33 21.01 0.47
N ASN A 411 -8.32 20.47 1.15
CA ASN A 411 -7.18 21.24 1.70
C ASN A 411 -5.90 21.11 0.86
N TYR A 412 -6.00 20.58 -0.36
CA TYR A 412 -4.89 20.40 -1.30
C TYR A 412 -4.07 21.68 -1.57
N GLY A 413 -4.70 22.84 -1.47
CA GLY A 413 -4.03 24.14 -1.66
C GLY A 413 -2.98 24.48 -0.59
N GLU A 414 -3.06 23.88 0.61
CA GLU A 414 -2.11 24.13 1.71
C GLU A 414 -0.66 23.76 1.36
N LEU A 415 -0.48 22.83 0.41
CA LEU A 415 0.82 22.33 -0.07
C LEU A 415 1.71 23.43 -0.66
N PHE A 416 1.12 24.52 -1.14
CA PHE A 416 1.82 25.58 -1.87
C PHE A 416 1.98 26.87 -1.04
N SER A 417 1.89 26.75 0.27
CA SER A 417 2.16 27.85 1.20
C SER A 417 3.66 28.16 1.32
N ASN A 418 4.01 29.21 2.05
CA ASN A 418 5.40 29.54 2.36
C ASN A 418 6.08 28.53 3.31
N GLN A 419 5.33 27.61 3.91
CA GLN A 419 5.90 26.54 4.72
C GLN A 419 6.65 25.51 3.87
N ILE A 420 7.76 24.99 4.39
CA ILE A 420 8.46 23.87 3.77
C ILE A 420 7.70 22.59 4.13
N ILE A 421 7.16 21.93 3.11
CA ILE A 421 6.35 20.71 3.24
C ILE A 421 7.03 19.60 2.46
N TRP A 422 7.15 18.41 3.06
CA TRP A 422 7.68 17.24 2.38
C TRP A 422 6.65 16.12 2.29
N PHE A 423 6.58 15.47 1.14
CA PHE A 423 5.98 14.15 0.98
C PHE A 423 7.02 13.07 1.27
N VAL A 424 6.64 12.05 2.03
CA VAL A 424 7.44 10.84 2.23
C VAL A 424 6.66 9.64 1.71
N ASP A 425 7.20 8.96 0.70
CA ASP A 425 6.66 7.71 0.16
C ASP A 425 7.61 6.53 0.43
N ASP A 426 7.10 5.53 1.17
CA ASP A 426 7.84 4.31 1.54
C ASP A 426 7.55 3.11 0.62
N THR A 427 6.73 3.30 -0.44
CA THR A 427 6.25 2.20 -1.29
C THR A 427 7.36 1.38 -1.93
N ASN A 428 8.45 2.03 -2.37
CA ASN A 428 9.57 1.39 -3.07
C ASN A 428 10.81 1.17 -2.20
N VAL A 429 10.69 1.26 -0.88
CA VAL A 429 11.82 1.06 0.05
C VAL A 429 12.22 -0.42 0.13
N TYR A 430 11.24 -1.31 0.32
CA TYR A 430 11.49 -2.75 0.36
C TYR A 430 10.86 -3.43 -0.85
N ARG A 431 11.69 -3.74 -1.84
CA ARG A 431 11.30 -4.37 -3.11
C ARG A 431 11.83 -5.80 -3.18
N VAL A 432 11.05 -6.68 -3.77
CA VAL A 432 11.41 -8.11 -3.92
C VAL A 432 11.16 -8.60 -5.33
N THR A 433 12.05 -9.46 -5.81
CA THR A 433 11.82 -10.31 -6.98
C THR A 433 11.37 -11.70 -6.50
N ILE A 434 10.25 -12.16 -7.03
CA ILE A 434 9.67 -13.46 -6.69
C ILE A 434 10.24 -14.52 -7.64
N HIS A 435 10.75 -15.61 -7.09
CA HIS A 435 11.17 -16.79 -7.84
C HIS A 435 10.43 -18.02 -7.31
N LYS A 436 9.98 -18.89 -8.22
CA LYS A 436 9.37 -20.17 -7.87
C LYS A 436 10.49 -21.20 -7.71
N THR A 437 10.58 -21.85 -6.56
CA THR A 437 11.51 -22.95 -6.34
C THR A 437 11.06 -24.19 -7.10
N PHE A 438 11.94 -25.18 -7.20
CA PHE A 438 11.67 -26.44 -7.91
C PHE A 438 10.46 -27.19 -7.31
N GLU A 439 10.26 -27.09 -5.99
CA GLU A 439 9.13 -27.69 -5.25
C GLU A 439 7.83 -26.89 -5.42
N GLY A 440 7.84 -25.82 -6.22
CA GLY A 440 6.70 -24.96 -6.48
C GLY A 440 6.47 -23.84 -5.45
N ASN A 441 7.35 -23.70 -4.45
CA ASN A 441 7.23 -22.65 -3.44
C ASN A 441 7.66 -21.29 -3.98
N LEU A 442 6.93 -20.23 -3.64
CA LEU A 442 7.32 -18.86 -3.98
C LEU A 442 8.32 -18.34 -2.95
N THR A 443 9.54 -18.05 -3.39
CA THR A 443 10.60 -17.45 -2.58
C THR A 443 10.88 -16.03 -3.06
N THR A 444 11.29 -15.16 -2.14
CA THR A 444 11.49 -13.73 -2.42
C THR A 444 12.94 -13.36 -2.20
N LYS A 445 13.53 -12.64 -3.16
CA LYS A 445 14.87 -12.07 -3.04
C LYS A 445 14.76 -10.54 -3.02
N PRO A 446 15.33 -9.84 -2.02
CA PRO A 446 15.27 -8.39 -1.98
C PRO A 446 16.16 -7.79 -3.08
N ILE A 447 15.71 -6.66 -3.62
CA ILE A 447 16.48 -5.81 -4.55
C ILE A 447 16.63 -4.41 -3.95
N ASN A 448 17.46 -3.57 -4.58
CA ASN A 448 17.62 -2.17 -4.16
C ASN A 448 16.28 -1.43 -4.18
N GLY A 449 16.05 -0.64 -3.14
CA GLY A 449 14.90 0.24 -2.99
C GLY A 449 15.30 1.70 -2.90
N ALA A 450 14.31 2.56 -2.76
CA ALA A 450 14.55 3.98 -2.49
C ALA A 450 13.45 4.58 -1.62
N ILE A 451 13.84 5.50 -0.75
CA ILE A 451 12.93 6.41 -0.06
C ILE A 451 12.77 7.63 -0.95
N PHE A 452 11.51 8.04 -1.15
CA PHE A 452 11.16 9.19 -1.96
C PHE A 452 10.69 10.32 -1.03
N ILE A 453 11.50 11.38 -0.92
CA ILE A 453 11.19 12.58 -0.12
C ILE A 453 11.09 13.77 -1.06
N PHE A 454 9.93 14.41 -1.14
CA PHE A 454 9.64 15.38 -2.20
C PHE A 454 9.01 16.67 -1.68
N ASN A 455 9.54 17.81 -2.11
CA ASN A 455 8.97 19.13 -1.83
C ASN A 455 8.06 19.56 -3.00
N PRO A 456 6.72 19.63 -2.81
CA PRO A 456 5.77 19.95 -3.87
C PRO A 456 5.79 21.42 -4.29
N ARG A 457 6.44 22.31 -3.54
CA ARG A 457 6.55 23.72 -3.94
C ARG A 457 7.74 23.93 -4.86
N THR A 458 8.90 23.37 -4.50
CA THR A 458 10.16 23.61 -5.22
C THR A 458 10.45 22.56 -6.30
N GLY A 459 9.82 21.39 -6.22
CA GLY A 459 10.13 20.25 -7.10
C GLY A 459 11.33 19.42 -6.63
N GLN A 460 11.97 19.80 -5.52
CA GLN A 460 13.15 19.11 -5.01
C GLN A 460 12.81 17.70 -4.52
N LEU A 461 13.55 16.72 -5.02
CA LEU A 461 13.47 15.32 -4.64
C LEU A 461 14.78 14.91 -3.96
N PHE A 462 14.67 14.46 -2.72
CA PHE A 462 15.72 13.71 -2.03
C PHE A 462 15.44 12.22 -2.18
N LEU A 463 16.19 11.57 -3.09
CA LEU A 463 16.07 10.15 -3.38
C LEU A 463 17.15 9.39 -2.60
N LYS A 464 16.78 8.79 -1.47
CA LYS A 464 17.70 7.94 -0.69
C LYS A 464 17.64 6.52 -1.20
N ILE A 465 18.74 6.04 -1.79
CA ILE A 465 18.86 4.65 -2.24
C ILE A 465 19.15 3.75 -1.04
N ILE A 466 18.35 2.68 -0.91
CA ILE A 466 18.51 1.65 0.11
C ILE A 466 19.05 0.39 -0.55
N HIS A 467 20.32 0.10 -0.30
CA HIS A 467 21.00 -1.07 -0.85
C HIS A 467 20.57 -2.38 -0.17
N THR A 468 20.65 -3.49 -0.89
CA THR A 468 20.27 -4.82 -0.37
C THR A 468 21.00 -5.25 0.90
N SER A 469 22.19 -4.71 1.18
CA SER A 469 22.96 -4.99 2.41
C SER A 469 22.21 -4.62 3.69
N VAL A 470 21.30 -3.64 3.65
CA VAL A 470 20.48 -3.23 4.81
C VAL A 470 19.54 -4.35 5.26
N TRP A 471 19.16 -5.25 4.35
CA TRP A 471 18.25 -6.36 4.63
C TRP A 471 18.98 -7.63 5.09
N ALA A 472 20.30 -7.68 4.98
CA ALA A 472 21.09 -8.87 5.28
C ALA A 472 21.01 -9.23 6.78
N GLY A 473 20.72 -10.50 7.07
CA GLY A 473 20.61 -11.01 8.45
C GLY A 473 19.35 -10.58 9.21
N GLN A 474 18.46 -9.80 8.61
CA GLN A 474 17.26 -9.27 9.26
C GLN A 474 16.00 -10.11 8.95
N LYS A 475 15.03 -10.11 9.88
CA LYS A 475 13.71 -10.73 9.69
C LYS A 475 12.61 -9.68 9.83
N ARG A 476 11.40 -9.99 9.34
CA ARG A 476 10.23 -9.06 9.33
C ARG A 476 10.52 -7.75 8.58
N LEU A 477 11.07 -7.89 7.38
CA LEU A 477 11.58 -6.79 6.55
C LEU A 477 10.52 -5.72 6.22
N GLY A 478 9.23 -6.09 6.11
CA GLY A 478 8.16 -5.11 5.89
C GLY A 478 7.94 -4.14 7.06
N GLN A 479 8.26 -4.54 8.29
CA GLN A 479 8.26 -3.60 9.43
C GLN A 479 9.58 -2.81 9.43
N LEU A 480 10.72 -3.49 9.27
CA LEU A 480 12.03 -2.86 9.26
C LEU A 480 12.13 -1.75 8.22
N ALA A 481 11.54 -1.94 7.03
CA ALA A 481 11.50 -0.94 5.97
C ALA A 481 10.95 0.41 6.47
N LYS A 482 9.82 0.40 7.17
CA LYS A 482 9.18 1.61 7.71
C LYS A 482 10.04 2.33 8.75
N TRP A 483 10.66 1.55 9.65
CA TRP A 483 11.55 2.09 10.68
C TRP A 483 12.82 2.67 10.07
N LYS A 484 13.43 1.98 9.08
CA LYS A 484 14.57 2.50 8.34
C LYS A 484 14.22 3.75 7.53
N THR A 485 13.03 3.82 6.94
CA THR A 485 12.55 5.05 6.29
C THR A 485 12.49 6.21 7.28
N ALA A 486 11.88 6.01 8.46
CA ALA A 486 11.77 7.07 9.46
C ALA A 486 13.14 7.51 10.02
N GLU A 487 14.06 6.56 10.22
CA GLU A 487 15.44 6.84 10.65
C GLU A 487 16.18 7.70 9.62
N GLU A 488 16.12 7.35 8.34
CA GLU A 488 16.78 8.11 7.26
C GLU A 488 16.14 9.49 7.04
N VAL A 489 14.81 9.61 7.17
CA VAL A 489 14.11 10.91 7.12
C VAL A 489 14.57 11.80 8.28
N ALA A 490 14.62 11.28 9.51
CA ALA A 490 15.11 12.03 10.66
C ALA A 490 16.59 12.42 10.52
N ALA A 491 17.43 11.53 9.98
CA ALA A 491 18.83 11.83 9.69
C ALA A 491 18.99 12.94 8.64
N LEU A 492 18.17 12.95 7.59
CA LEU A 492 18.14 14.03 6.61
C LEU A 492 17.77 15.37 7.25
N ILE A 493 16.73 15.41 8.08
CA ILE A 493 16.31 16.64 8.78
C ILE A 493 17.44 17.18 9.68
N ARG A 494 18.15 16.28 10.40
CA ARG A 494 19.32 16.67 11.21
C ARG A 494 20.47 17.23 10.39
N SER A 495 20.60 16.85 9.12
CA SER A 495 21.67 17.35 8.23
C SER A 495 21.38 18.73 7.65
N LEU A 496 20.12 19.21 7.72
CA LEU A 496 19.69 20.49 7.18
C LEU A 496 19.73 21.60 8.25
N PRO A 497 20.12 22.83 7.87
CA PRO A 497 19.95 24.02 8.70
C PRO A 497 18.48 24.21 9.11
N VAL A 498 18.24 24.85 10.25
CA VAL A 498 16.89 25.00 10.84
C VAL A 498 15.93 25.78 9.92
N GLU A 499 16.47 26.65 9.06
CA GLU A 499 15.72 27.44 8.07
C GLU A 499 15.18 26.57 6.93
N GLU A 500 15.87 25.48 6.60
CA GLU A 500 15.50 24.55 5.52
C GLU A 500 14.71 23.33 6.04
N GLN A 501 14.58 23.18 7.35
CA GLN A 501 13.82 22.09 7.94
C GLN A 501 12.32 22.19 7.62
N PRO A 502 11.66 21.05 7.31
CA PRO A 502 10.24 21.06 7.00
C PRO A 502 9.43 21.44 8.23
N LYS A 503 8.36 22.21 8.04
CA LYS A 503 7.35 22.46 9.08
C LYS A 503 6.28 21.38 9.08
N GLN A 504 6.05 20.72 7.93
CA GLN A 504 5.10 19.61 7.82
C GLN A 504 5.68 18.47 6.98
N ILE A 505 5.43 17.24 7.41
CA ILE A 505 5.74 16.01 6.69
C ILE A 505 4.44 15.26 6.45
N ILE A 506 4.14 14.99 5.17
CA ILE A 506 2.95 14.28 4.73
C ILE A 506 3.35 12.88 4.29
N VAL A 507 2.79 11.86 4.93
CA VAL A 507 3.02 10.46 4.56
C VAL A 507 1.95 9.94 3.62
N THR A 508 2.37 9.22 2.58
CA THR A 508 1.44 8.56 1.64
C THR A 508 0.74 7.36 2.27
N ARG A 509 1.34 6.72 3.27
CA ARG A 509 0.86 5.48 3.88
C ARG A 509 0.80 5.61 5.40
N LYS A 510 -0.37 5.32 5.98
CA LYS A 510 -0.63 5.41 7.44
C LYS A 510 0.38 4.64 8.30
N GLY A 511 0.96 3.56 7.76
CA GLY A 511 1.98 2.77 8.46
C GLY A 511 3.29 3.50 8.77
N MET A 512 3.52 4.67 8.18
CA MET A 512 4.67 5.53 8.41
C MET A 512 4.47 6.59 9.51
N LEU A 513 3.23 6.81 9.97
CA LEU A 513 2.94 7.78 11.03
C LEU A 513 3.66 7.39 12.34
N ASP A 514 3.39 6.19 12.87
CA ASP A 514 3.98 5.78 14.15
C ASP A 514 5.53 5.81 14.14
N PRO A 515 6.25 5.30 13.10
CA PRO A 515 7.70 5.36 13.10
C PRO A 515 8.25 6.79 13.03
N LEU A 516 7.64 7.68 12.24
CA LEU A 516 8.09 9.07 12.15
C LEU A 516 7.84 9.84 13.44
N GLU A 517 6.68 9.69 14.08
CA GLU A 517 6.39 10.31 15.38
C GLU A 517 7.45 9.95 16.42
N VAL A 518 7.94 8.71 16.39
CA VAL A 518 8.95 8.21 17.34
C VAL A 518 10.35 8.72 17.01
N HIS A 519 10.69 8.85 15.74
CA HIS A 519 12.02 9.29 15.31
C HIS A 519 12.17 10.82 15.29
N LEU A 520 11.06 11.56 15.22
CA LEU A 520 11.01 13.02 15.20
C LEU A 520 10.67 13.65 16.56
N LEU A 521 10.80 12.91 17.66
CA LEU A 521 10.62 13.45 19.02
C LEU A 521 11.58 14.61 19.33
N ASP A 522 12.76 14.61 18.72
CA ASP A 522 13.74 15.71 18.83
C ASP A 522 13.30 16.98 18.06
N PHE A 523 12.24 16.88 17.24
CA PHE A 523 11.73 17.94 16.37
C PHE A 523 10.24 18.22 16.63
N PRO A 524 9.88 18.77 17.81
CA PRO A 524 8.48 18.94 18.23
C PRO A 524 7.67 19.89 17.34
N ASN A 525 8.35 20.75 16.57
CA ASN A 525 7.72 21.75 15.71
C ASN A 525 7.32 21.22 14.32
N ILE A 526 7.64 19.96 14.01
CA ILE A 526 7.34 19.34 12.71
C ILE A 526 6.02 18.59 12.82
N VAL A 527 5.03 19.01 12.04
CA VAL A 527 3.72 18.36 11.97
C VAL A 527 3.80 17.12 11.08
N ILE A 528 3.29 15.98 11.54
CA ILE A 528 3.24 14.73 10.77
C ILE A 528 1.79 14.44 10.40
N LYS A 529 1.47 14.54 9.10
CA LYS A 529 0.09 14.43 8.59
C LYS A 529 -0.05 13.21 7.67
N GLY A 530 -1.19 12.52 7.75
CA GLY A 530 -1.56 11.47 6.80
C GLY A 530 -2.20 12.05 5.53
N SER A 531 -2.13 11.32 4.42
CA SER A 531 -2.90 11.65 3.21
C SER A 531 -4.02 10.64 2.96
N GLU A 532 -5.19 11.14 2.56
CA GLU A 532 -6.27 10.33 1.98
C GLU A 532 -6.08 10.13 0.47
N LEU A 533 -5.28 10.99 -0.16
CA LEU A 533 -4.99 10.94 -1.60
C LEU A 533 -3.94 9.86 -1.88
N GLN A 534 -4.23 8.93 -2.80
CA GLN A 534 -3.28 7.90 -3.21
C GLN A 534 -2.37 8.41 -4.35
N LEU A 535 -1.43 9.29 -4.01
CA LEU A 535 -0.50 9.89 -4.98
C LEU A 535 0.43 8.84 -5.65
N PRO A 536 0.78 8.98 -6.94
CA PRO A 536 1.45 7.93 -7.72
C PRO A 536 2.98 8.01 -7.67
N PHE A 537 3.58 8.46 -6.56
CA PHE A 537 5.04 8.65 -6.47
C PHE A 537 5.83 7.38 -6.76
N GLN A 538 5.28 6.20 -6.43
CA GLN A 538 5.86 4.91 -6.81
C GLN A 538 6.13 4.73 -8.31
N ALA A 539 5.37 5.41 -9.18
CA ALA A 539 5.54 5.32 -10.62
C ALA A 539 6.75 6.12 -11.12
N CYS A 540 7.29 7.03 -10.30
CA CYS A 540 8.48 7.81 -10.63
C CYS A 540 9.69 6.90 -10.88
N LEU A 541 9.83 5.80 -10.13
CA LEU A 541 10.90 4.82 -10.34
C LEU A 541 10.80 4.03 -11.66
N LYS A 542 9.69 4.15 -12.40
CA LYS A 542 9.55 3.56 -13.74
C LYS A 542 10.23 4.40 -14.84
N VAL A 543 10.67 5.61 -14.50
CA VAL A 543 11.54 6.44 -15.34
C VAL A 543 12.95 5.85 -15.31
N GLU A 544 13.52 5.62 -16.48
CA GLU A 544 14.79 4.92 -16.70
C GLU A 544 15.93 5.54 -15.89
N LYS A 545 16.00 6.89 -15.87
CA LYS A 545 17.02 7.65 -15.12
C LYS A 545 17.07 7.24 -13.64
N PHE A 546 15.91 7.09 -13.00
CA PHE A 546 15.82 6.67 -11.59
C PHE A 546 15.96 5.16 -11.42
N GLY A 547 15.29 4.38 -12.28
CA GLY A 547 15.32 2.92 -12.22
C GLY A 547 16.74 2.37 -12.35
N ASP A 548 17.50 2.84 -13.33
CA ASP A 548 18.88 2.42 -13.56
C ASP A 548 19.82 2.85 -12.43
N LEU A 549 19.66 4.08 -11.95
CA LEU A 549 20.46 4.60 -10.83
C LEU A 549 20.30 3.74 -9.57
N ILE A 550 19.06 3.39 -9.23
CA ILE A 550 18.76 2.55 -8.06
C ILE A 550 19.29 1.13 -8.24
N LEU A 551 19.17 0.55 -9.44
CA LEU A 551 19.63 -0.82 -9.71
C LEU A 551 21.16 -0.93 -9.77
N LYS A 552 21.86 0.09 -10.27
CA LYS A 552 23.32 0.11 -10.39
C LYS A 552 24.04 0.50 -9.09
N ALA A 553 23.34 1.06 -8.12
CA ALA A 553 23.94 1.47 -6.85
C ALA A 553 24.51 0.28 -6.07
N THR A 554 25.77 0.41 -5.64
CA THR A 554 26.51 -0.59 -4.84
C THR A 554 26.46 -0.32 -3.35
N GLU A 555 26.08 0.89 -2.95
CA GLU A 555 25.99 1.34 -1.55
C GLU A 555 24.78 2.28 -1.32
N PRO A 556 24.33 2.46 -0.06
CA PRO A 556 23.31 3.44 0.27
C PRO A 556 23.82 4.87 0.05
N GLN A 557 23.13 5.65 -0.78
CA GLN A 557 23.52 7.04 -1.08
C GLN A 557 22.29 7.93 -1.23
N MET A 558 22.46 9.23 -0.96
CA MET A 558 21.43 10.25 -1.16
C MET A 558 21.69 10.95 -2.49
N VAL A 559 20.67 11.04 -3.35
CA VAL A 559 20.77 11.73 -4.64
C VAL A 559 19.70 12.80 -4.74
N LEU A 560 20.09 14.00 -5.15
CA LEU A 560 19.23 15.17 -5.24
C LEU A 560 18.79 15.39 -6.68
N PHE A 561 17.50 15.60 -6.89
CA PHE A 561 16.90 15.90 -8.19
C PHE A 561 15.90 17.05 -8.07
N ASN A 562 15.52 17.63 -9.20
CA ASN A 562 14.38 18.52 -9.31
C ASN A 562 13.37 17.94 -10.30
N LEU A 563 12.22 17.47 -9.82
CA LEU A 563 11.19 16.84 -10.66
C LEU A 563 10.44 17.82 -11.57
N TYR A 564 10.60 19.13 -11.36
CA TYR A 564 10.03 20.14 -12.23
C TYR A 564 10.98 20.61 -13.31
N ASP A 565 12.24 20.14 -13.31
CA ASP A 565 13.28 20.62 -14.21
C ASP A 565 13.33 22.17 -14.17
N ASP A 566 12.85 22.84 -15.22
CA ASP A 566 12.79 24.29 -15.36
C ASP A 566 11.36 24.88 -15.44
N TRP A 567 10.31 24.08 -15.23
CA TRP A 567 8.91 24.50 -15.38
C TRP A 567 8.51 25.71 -14.52
N LEU A 568 9.14 25.89 -13.35
CA LEU A 568 8.84 27.02 -12.46
C LEU A 568 9.18 28.40 -13.05
N LYS A 569 9.88 28.45 -14.20
CA LYS A 569 10.10 29.69 -14.96
C LYS A 569 8.85 30.16 -15.70
N THR A 570 8.00 29.24 -16.18
CA THR A 570 6.84 29.55 -17.01
C THR A 570 5.50 29.30 -16.31
N ILE A 571 5.45 28.37 -15.35
CA ILE A 571 4.23 28.00 -14.64
C ILE A 571 4.40 28.03 -13.11
N SER A 572 3.28 28.16 -12.39
CA SER A 572 3.27 28.14 -10.92
C SER A 572 3.58 26.74 -10.36
N SER A 573 4.02 26.67 -9.10
CA SER A 573 4.24 25.40 -8.39
C SER A 573 2.99 24.52 -8.33
N TYR A 574 1.80 25.13 -8.20
CA TYR A 574 0.52 24.42 -8.22
C TYR A 574 0.31 23.68 -9.54
N THR A 575 0.53 24.37 -10.66
CA THR A 575 0.37 23.80 -12.00
C THR A 575 1.46 22.77 -12.29
N ALA A 576 2.70 23.04 -11.90
CA ALA A 576 3.83 22.12 -12.06
C ALA A 576 3.61 20.80 -11.30
N PHE A 577 3.11 20.87 -10.06
CA PHE A 577 2.73 19.67 -9.31
C PHE A 577 1.59 18.91 -9.97
N SER A 578 0.56 19.61 -10.46
CA SER A 578 -0.57 18.97 -11.17
C SER A 578 -0.11 18.24 -12.43
N ARG A 579 0.77 18.87 -13.24
CA ARG A 579 1.43 18.25 -14.40
C ARG A 579 2.20 17.00 -14.00
N LEU A 580 3.02 17.08 -12.95
CA LEU A 580 3.77 15.94 -12.44
C LEU A 580 2.86 14.77 -12.03
N ILE A 581 1.80 15.03 -11.26
CA ILE A 581 0.85 14.00 -10.84
C ILE A 581 0.17 13.34 -12.05
N LEU A 582 -0.20 14.12 -13.06
CA LEU A 582 -0.82 13.63 -14.28
C LEU A 582 0.12 12.72 -15.08
N ILE A 583 1.40 13.10 -15.22
CA ILE A 583 2.44 12.26 -15.84
C ILE A 583 2.63 10.95 -15.05
N LEU A 584 2.85 11.06 -13.74
CA LEU A 584 3.10 9.90 -12.88
C LEU A 584 1.89 8.96 -12.83
N ARG A 585 0.67 9.49 -12.85
CA ARG A 585 -0.57 8.69 -12.91
C ARG A 585 -0.68 7.95 -14.24
N ALA A 586 -0.39 8.60 -15.36
CA ALA A 586 -0.37 7.95 -16.67
C ALA A 586 0.67 6.83 -16.74
N LEU A 587 1.89 7.05 -16.21
CA LEU A 587 2.93 6.02 -16.09
C LEU A 587 2.55 4.87 -15.14
N HIS A 588 1.75 5.17 -14.11
CA HIS A 588 1.20 4.15 -13.22
C HIS A 588 0.21 3.25 -13.96
N VAL A 589 -0.72 3.85 -14.70
CA VAL A 589 -1.81 3.20 -15.43
C VAL A 589 -1.32 2.42 -16.66
N ASN A 590 -0.61 3.10 -17.57
CA ASN A 590 -0.10 2.51 -18.79
C ASN A 590 1.27 3.12 -19.14
N ASN A 591 2.32 2.46 -18.66
CA ASN A 591 3.71 2.91 -18.82
C ASN A 591 4.10 3.05 -20.31
N ASP A 592 3.80 2.04 -21.12
CA ASP A 592 4.20 1.99 -22.52
C ASP A 592 3.59 3.15 -23.32
N ARG A 593 2.28 3.37 -23.22
CA ARG A 593 1.60 4.41 -23.98
C ARG A 593 1.92 5.81 -23.45
N ALA A 594 2.09 5.99 -22.13
CA ALA A 594 2.51 7.26 -21.56
C ALA A 594 3.91 7.66 -22.05
N LYS A 595 4.86 6.73 -22.15
CA LYS A 595 6.21 7.01 -22.70
C LYS A 595 6.17 7.40 -24.18
N VAL A 596 5.31 6.76 -24.98
CA VAL A 596 5.09 7.14 -26.38
C VAL A 596 4.52 8.56 -26.50
N ILE A 597 3.59 8.94 -25.61
CA ILE A 597 3.04 10.31 -25.56
C ILE A 597 4.13 11.33 -25.18
N LEU A 598 4.99 11.01 -24.22
CA LEU A 598 6.07 11.91 -23.79
C LEU A 598 7.17 12.06 -24.84
N LYS A 599 7.49 11.00 -25.59
CA LYS A 599 8.54 11.00 -26.63
C LYS A 599 8.02 10.44 -27.95
N PRO A 600 7.19 11.21 -28.69
CA PRO A 600 6.56 10.74 -29.93
C PRO A 600 7.51 10.74 -31.13
N ASP A 601 8.56 11.58 -31.13
CA ASP A 601 9.52 11.72 -32.22
C ASP A 601 10.95 11.88 -31.68
N LYS A 602 11.96 11.64 -32.52
CA LYS A 602 13.39 11.76 -32.16
C LYS A 602 13.80 13.22 -31.91
N THR A 603 13.06 14.17 -32.47
CA THR A 603 13.29 15.61 -32.31
C THR A 603 13.03 16.10 -30.89
N THR A 604 12.19 15.41 -30.10
CA THR A 604 11.92 15.76 -28.70
C THR A 604 13.00 15.21 -27.78
N ILE A 605 14.05 16.02 -27.58
CA ILE A 605 15.18 15.67 -26.73
C ILE A 605 14.86 15.90 -25.25
N THR A 606 15.45 15.08 -24.39
CA THR A 606 15.54 15.33 -22.95
C THR A 606 16.96 15.75 -22.64
N GLU A 607 17.15 16.91 -22.04
CA GLU A 607 18.49 17.36 -21.67
C GLU A 607 19.12 16.41 -20.63
N PRO A 608 20.45 16.23 -20.62
CA PRO A 608 21.11 15.28 -19.73
C PRO A 608 20.83 15.53 -18.23
N HIS A 609 20.68 16.80 -17.85
CA HIS A 609 20.39 17.20 -16.49
C HIS A 609 18.88 17.18 -16.18
N HIS A 610 18.01 17.24 -17.18
CA HIS A 610 16.56 17.14 -17.04
C HIS A 610 16.06 15.69 -16.93
N ILE A 611 14.83 15.54 -16.46
CA ILE A 611 14.14 14.25 -16.34
C ILE A 611 13.09 14.12 -17.45
N TRP A 612 12.38 15.20 -17.74
CA TRP A 612 11.29 15.23 -18.72
C TRP A 612 11.75 15.78 -20.07
N PRO A 613 11.06 15.46 -21.18
CA PRO A 613 11.34 16.06 -22.48
C PRO A 613 11.24 17.59 -22.43
N THR A 614 12.15 18.29 -23.11
CA THR A 614 12.11 19.75 -23.22
C THR A 614 11.05 20.10 -24.27
N LEU A 615 9.90 20.62 -23.82
CA LEU A 615 8.76 21.00 -24.66
C LEU A 615 8.35 22.44 -24.38
N THR A 616 7.73 23.07 -25.38
CA THR A 616 7.08 24.37 -25.23
C THR A 616 5.78 24.27 -24.44
N ASP A 617 5.27 25.38 -23.88
CA ASP A 617 4.03 25.38 -23.09
C ASP A 617 2.81 24.89 -23.90
N GLU A 618 2.75 25.19 -25.20
CA GLU A 618 1.69 24.75 -26.11
C GLU A 618 1.73 23.22 -26.36
N GLU A 619 2.93 22.65 -26.49
CA GLU A 619 3.11 21.21 -26.62
C GLU A 619 2.76 20.50 -25.31
N TRP A 620 3.12 21.08 -24.16
CA TRP A 620 2.73 20.57 -22.85
C TRP A 620 1.22 20.47 -22.69
N ILE A 621 0.46 21.48 -23.13
CA ILE A 621 -1.02 21.43 -23.08
C ILE A 621 -1.56 20.22 -23.86
N LYS A 622 -1.02 19.95 -25.06
CA LYS A 622 -1.44 18.81 -25.90
C LYS A 622 -1.11 17.48 -25.22
N VAL A 623 0.10 17.36 -24.66
CA VAL A 623 0.54 16.17 -23.92
C VAL A 623 -0.32 15.95 -22.67
N GLU A 624 -0.60 16.99 -21.90
CA GLU A 624 -1.45 16.91 -20.70
C GLU A 624 -2.86 16.41 -21.02
N VAL A 625 -3.47 16.87 -22.13
CA VAL A 625 -4.77 16.37 -22.59
C VAL A 625 -4.70 14.88 -22.94
N GLN A 626 -3.69 14.46 -23.68
CA GLN A 626 -3.51 13.05 -24.06
C GLN A 626 -3.31 12.13 -22.85
N LEU A 627 -2.54 12.57 -21.86
CA LEU A 627 -2.30 11.83 -20.64
C LEU A 627 -3.56 11.77 -19.76
N LYS A 628 -4.34 12.85 -19.66
CA LYS A 628 -5.64 12.87 -18.99
C LYS A 628 -6.60 11.86 -19.64
N ASP A 629 -6.72 11.88 -20.96
CA ASP A 629 -7.62 11.00 -21.70
C ASP A 629 -7.22 9.53 -21.55
N LEU A 630 -5.91 9.24 -21.49
CA LEU A 630 -5.39 7.90 -21.21
C LEU A 630 -5.81 7.40 -19.83
N ILE A 631 -5.71 8.24 -18.79
CA ILE A 631 -6.11 7.89 -17.42
C ILE A 631 -7.62 7.63 -17.35
N LEU A 632 -8.43 8.53 -17.93
CA LEU A 632 -9.88 8.41 -17.93
C LEU A 632 -10.35 7.19 -18.74
N ALA A 633 -9.75 6.92 -19.90
CA ALA A 633 -10.09 5.76 -20.71
C ALA A 633 -9.83 4.43 -19.98
N ASP A 634 -8.72 4.33 -19.23
CA ASP A 634 -8.45 3.14 -18.41
C ASP A 634 -9.45 3.00 -17.27
N TYR A 635 -9.77 4.10 -16.57
CA TYR A 635 -10.80 4.10 -15.52
C TYR A 635 -12.17 3.68 -16.05
N GLY A 636 -12.60 4.25 -17.18
CA GLY A 636 -13.87 3.93 -17.83
C GLY A 636 -13.92 2.47 -18.28
N LYS A 637 -12.82 1.93 -18.82
CA LYS A 637 -12.73 0.52 -19.23
C LYS A 637 -12.75 -0.44 -18.04
N LYS A 638 -12.09 -0.12 -16.93
CA LYS A 638 -12.05 -0.99 -15.73
C LYS A 638 -13.39 -1.00 -14.98
N ASN A 639 -14.05 0.15 -14.91
CA ASN A 639 -15.29 0.30 -14.16
C ASN A 639 -16.56 0.21 -15.02
N ASN A 640 -16.41 0.02 -16.34
CA ASN A 640 -17.49 0.05 -17.32
C ASN A 640 -18.34 1.34 -17.24
N VAL A 641 -17.66 2.49 -17.14
CA VAL A 641 -18.28 3.82 -17.04
C VAL A 641 -17.94 4.63 -18.29
N ASN A 642 -18.94 5.29 -18.87
CA ASN A 642 -18.72 6.26 -19.94
C ASN A 642 -18.03 7.52 -19.36
N VAL A 643 -16.80 7.79 -19.80
CA VAL A 643 -15.97 8.90 -19.30
C VAL A 643 -16.62 10.28 -19.48
N ALA A 644 -17.53 10.43 -20.45
CA ALA A 644 -18.26 11.68 -20.69
C ALA A 644 -19.30 11.98 -19.59
N SER A 645 -19.68 11.00 -18.78
CA SER A 645 -20.64 11.15 -17.68
C SER A 645 -20.00 11.67 -16.38
N LEU A 646 -18.66 11.80 -16.35
CA LEU A 646 -17.92 12.22 -15.16
C LEU A 646 -17.96 13.74 -15.00
N THR A 647 -18.21 14.18 -13.78
CA THR A 647 -18.12 15.59 -13.37
C THR A 647 -16.66 16.02 -13.21
N GLN A 648 -16.40 17.33 -13.25
CA GLN A 648 -15.05 17.87 -13.10
C GLN A 648 -14.40 17.53 -11.74
N SER A 649 -15.22 17.46 -10.67
CA SER A 649 -14.76 17.00 -9.35
C SER A 649 -14.37 15.53 -9.36
N GLU A 650 -15.16 14.67 -10.02
CA GLU A 650 -14.85 13.23 -10.13
C GLU A 650 -13.58 13.01 -10.97
N ILE A 651 -13.40 13.75 -12.06
CA ILE A 651 -12.18 13.70 -12.88
C ILE A 651 -10.95 14.06 -12.03
N ARG A 652 -11.04 15.15 -11.25
CA ARG A 652 -9.95 15.57 -10.35
C ARG A 652 -9.63 14.50 -9.32
N ASP A 653 -10.65 13.95 -8.69
CA ASP A 653 -10.51 12.96 -7.62
C ASP A 653 -9.94 11.63 -8.17
N ILE A 654 -10.30 11.21 -9.39
CA ILE A 654 -9.69 10.07 -10.10
C ILE A 654 -8.18 10.30 -10.34
N ILE A 655 -7.79 11.49 -10.81
CA ILE A 655 -6.39 11.82 -11.08
C ILE A 655 -5.56 11.83 -9.79
N LEU A 656 -6.14 12.37 -8.71
CA LEU A 656 -5.54 12.39 -7.37
C LEU A 656 -5.56 11.02 -6.67
N GLY A 657 -6.30 10.04 -7.19
CA GLY A 657 -6.31 8.65 -6.73
C GLY A 657 -7.30 8.37 -5.60
N MET A 658 -8.40 9.11 -5.51
CA MET A 658 -9.50 8.80 -4.60
C MET A 658 -10.38 7.67 -5.17
N GLU A 659 -10.89 6.80 -4.30
CA GLU A 659 -11.85 5.77 -4.68
C GLU A 659 -13.24 6.39 -4.82
N ILE A 660 -13.72 6.50 -6.05
CA ILE A 660 -15.07 7.02 -6.35
C ILE A 660 -15.98 5.84 -6.70
N SER A 661 -17.18 5.82 -6.12
CA SER A 661 -18.23 4.90 -6.53
C SER A 661 -18.67 5.20 -7.97
N ALA A 662 -18.78 4.17 -8.81
CA ALA A 662 -19.23 4.34 -10.18
C ALA A 662 -20.59 5.06 -10.22
N PRO A 663 -20.78 6.07 -11.08
CA PRO A 663 -22.04 6.81 -11.17
C PRO A 663 -23.19 5.87 -11.52
N SER A 664 -24.37 6.12 -10.94
CA SER A 664 -25.55 5.27 -11.11
C SER A 664 -26.00 5.17 -12.57
N GLN A 665 -26.56 4.01 -12.96
CA GLN A 665 -27.01 3.76 -14.34
C GLN A 665 -28.05 4.80 -14.83
N GLN A 666 -28.90 5.31 -13.95
CA GLN A 666 -29.83 6.41 -14.27
C GLN A 666 -29.10 7.68 -14.71
N ARG A 667 -27.99 8.04 -14.05
CA ARG A 667 -27.21 9.24 -14.39
C ARG A 667 -26.48 9.08 -15.73
N GLN A 668 -26.05 7.85 -16.03
CA GLN A 668 -25.45 7.50 -17.31
C GLN A 668 -26.46 7.63 -18.47
N GLN A 669 -27.70 7.15 -18.27
CA GLN A 669 -28.77 7.29 -19.26
C GLN A 669 -29.16 8.75 -19.53
N ILE A 670 -29.22 9.59 -18.49
CA ILE A 670 -29.53 11.02 -18.65
C ILE A 670 -28.44 11.73 -19.46
N ALA A 671 -27.16 11.44 -19.19
CA ALA A 671 -26.05 12.02 -19.95
C ALA A 671 -26.02 11.54 -21.42
N GLU A 672 -26.40 10.29 -21.70
CA GLU A 672 -26.57 9.80 -23.07
C GLU A 672 -27.71 10.49 -23.81
N ILE A 673 -28.84 10.75 -23.14
CA ILE A 673 -29.99 11.47 -23.71
C ILE A 673 -29.63 12.94 -24.00
N GLU A 674 -28.93 13.63 -23.10
CA GLU A 674 -28.45 15.00 -23.33
C GLU A 674 -27.45 15.06 -24.49
N LYS A 675 -26.60 14.04 -24.64
CA LYS A 675 -25.65 13.96 -25.75
C LYS A 675 -26.34 13.72 -27.09
N GLN A 676 -27.35 12.84 -27.15
CA GLN A 676 -28.19 12.67 -28.35
C GLN A 676 -28.91 13.97 -28.74
N THR A 677 -29.35 14.75 -27.74
CA THR A 677 -30.00 16.06 -27.97
C THR A 677 -29.02 17.11 -28.52
N LYS A 678 -27.76 17.09 -28.07
CA LYS A 678 -26.69 17.97 -28.61
C LYS A 678 -26.17 17.53 -29.98
N GLU A 679 -26.01 16.23 -30.22
CA GLU A 679 -25.55 15.71 -31.53
C GLU A 679 -26.59 15.95 -32.64
N GLN A 680 -27.89 16.02 -32.31
CA GLN A 680 -28.93 16.45 -33.25
C GLN A 680 -28.83 17.92 -33.68
N SER A 681 -28.08 18.76 -32.94
CA SER A 681 -27.98 20.20 -33.20
C SER A 681 -26.80 20.62 -34.11
N GLN A 682 -25.86 19.71 -34.43
CA GLN A 682 -24.66 20.00 -35.24
C GLN A 682 -24.36 18.93 -36.30
N LEU A 683 -25.31 18.68 -37.21
CA LEU A 683 -25.02 17.97 -38.47
C LEU A 683 -24.92 18.98 -39.61
N THR A 684 -23.70 19.41 -39.93
CA THR A 684 -23.40 20.11 -41.21
C THR A 684 -22.52 19.19 -42.05
N ALA A 685 -23.07 18.66 -43.15
CA ALA A 685 -22.37 17.79 -44.08
C ALA A 685 -21.30 18.60 -44.85
N THR A 686 -20.05 18.14 -44.86
CA THR A 686 -18.97 18.78 -45.62
C THR A 686 -18.86 18.09 -46.98
N GLN A 687 -19.00 18.86 -48.07
CA GLN A 687 -18.81 18.36 -49.44
C GLN A 687 -17.39 18.67 -49.90
N THR A 688 -16.66 17.66 -50.37
CA THR A 688 -15.29 17.82 -50.90
C THR A 688 -15.30 17.52 -52.40
N ARG A 689 -14.72 18.43 -53.19
CA ARG A 689 -14.62 18.34 -54.66
C ARG A 689 -13.21 17.93 -55.04
N THR A 690 -13.06 16.80 -55.75
CA THR A 690 -11.75 16.32 -56.24
C THR A 690 -11.84 15.88 -57.69
N VAL A 691 -10.77 16.11 -58.46
CA VAL A 691 -10.68 15.84 -59.90
C VAL A 691 -9.74 14.65 -60.13
N ASN A 692 -10.10 13.71 -61.00
CA ASN A 692 -9.22 12.59 -61.34
C ASN A 692 -8.18 12.97 -62.43
N LYS A 693 -7.21 12.09 -62.70
CA LYS A 693 -6.14 12.25 -63.72
C LYS A 693 -6.63 12.56 -65.16
N HIS A 694 -7.91 12.33 -65.46
CA HIS A 694 -8.57 12.54 -66.75
C HIS A 694 -9.51 13.76 -66.78
N GLY A 695 -9.59 14.56 -65.70
CA GLY A 695 -10.29 15.86 -65.72
C GLY A 695 -11.76 15.83 -65.34
N ASP A 696 -12.32 14.67 -64.94
CA ASP A 696 -13.71 14.59 -64.48
C ASP A 696 -13.83 14.95 -62.99
N GLU A 697 -14.83 15.76 -62.66
CA GLU A 697 -15.09 16.24 -61.31
C GLU A 697 -15.94 15.25 -60.50
N ILE A 698 -15.46 14.86 -59.32
CA ILE A 698 -16.19 14.05 -58.36
C ILE A 698 -16.51 14.90 -57.12
N ILE A 699 -17.79 15.00 -56.79
CA ILE A 699 -18.29 15.65 -55.57
C ILE A 699 -18.67 14.55 -54.59
N THR A 700 -17.98 14.47 -53.45
CA THR A 700 -18.29 13.48 -52.40
C THR A 700 -18.79 14.19 -51.15
N SER A 701 -20.02 13.87 -50.75
CA SER A 701 -20.65 14.38 -49.53
C SER A 701 -20.47 13.38 -48.39
N THR A 702 -19.69 13.74 -47.37
CA THR A 702 -19.41 12.87 -46.23
C THR A 702 -20.29 13.27 -45.04
N THR A 703 -21.12 12.34 -44.56
CA THR A 703 -22.09 12.57 -43.47
C THR A 703 -21.71 11.91 -42.14
N SER A 704 -20.61 11.15 -42.06
CA SER A 704 -20.15 10.56 -40.79
C SER A 704 -18.62 10.58 -40.61
N ASN A 705 -18.16 10.87 -39.39
CA ASN A 705 -16.74 10.87 -38.99
C ASN A 705 -16.08 9.48 -38.99
N TYR A 706 -16.83 8.40 -39.19
CA TYR A 706 -16.31 7.03 -39.10
C TYR A 706 -15.49 6.65 -40.36
N GLU A 707 -15.84 7.19 -41.51
CA GLU A 707 -15.18 6.85 -42.78
C GLU A 707 -13.84 7.60 -42.97
N THR A 708 -13.64 8.72 -42.29
CA THR A 708 -12.39 9.50 -42.38
C THR A 708 -11.20 8.80 -41.71
N GLN A 709 -11.43 7.90 -40.75
CA GLN A 709 -10.35 7.16 -40.08
C GLN A 709 -9.87 5.91 -40.84
N THR A 710 -10.63 5.41 -41.81
CA THR A 710 -10.38 4.08 -42.40
C THR A 710 -9.64 4.13 -43.75
N PHE A 711 -9.28 5.32 -44.23
CA PHE A 711 -8.50 5.50 -45.46
C PHE A 711 -7.17 6.25 -45.23
N SER A 712 -6.31 5.72 -44.37
CA SER A 712 -4.88 6.05 -44.36
C SER A 712 -4.10 4.99 -45.15
N SER A 713 -3.81 5.29 -46.42
CA SER A 713 -3.20 4.38 -47.41
C SER A 713 -1.67 4.21 -47.28
N LYS A 714 -1.08 4.42 -46.09
CA LYS A 714 0.32 4.09 -45.80
C LYS A 714 0.42 3.53 -44.38
N THR A 715 0.80 2.26 -44.26
CA THR A 715 1.10 1.60 -42.98
C THR A 715 2.21 2.38 -42.27
N GLU A 716 1.90 3.11 -41.20
CA GLU A 716 2.89 3.87 -40.41
C GLU A 716 3.87 2.93 -39.70
N TRP A 717 4.95 2.55 -40.39
CA TRP A 717 6.01 1.72 -39.84
C TRP A 717 6.82 2.46 -38.75
N ARG A 718 6.82 3.80 -38.73
CA ARG A 718 7.56 4.64 -37.78
C ARG A 718 7.07 4.48 -36.35
N VAL A 719 5.75 4.59 -36.13
CA VAL A 719 5.12 4.41 -34.81
C VAL A 719 5.40 3.00 -34.26
N ARG A 720 5.36 1.99 -35.13
CA ARG A 720 5.70 0.62 -34.75
C ARG A 720 7.18 0.43 -34.43
N ALA A 721 8.08 1.09 -35.16
CA ALA A 721 9.51 1.05 -34.87
C ALA A 721 9.85 1.64 -33.49
N ILE A 722 9.22 2.77 -33.11
CA ILE A 722 9.39 3.37 -31.78
C ILE A 722 8.83 2.43 -30.70
N SER A 723 7.66 1.82 -30.95
CA SER A 723 7.06 0.88 -30.01
C SER A 723 7.89 -0.39 -29.83
N ALA A 724 8.51 -0.89 -30.90
CA ALA A 724 9.40 -2.06 -30.86
C ALA A 724 10.67 -1.82 -30.01
N ALA A 725 11.18 -0.58 -29.94
CA ALA A 725 12.31 -0.24 -29.07
C ALA A 725 12.04 -0.52 -27.58
N ASN A 726 10.77 -0.48 -27.16
CA ASN A 726 10.34 -0.75 -25.79
C ASN A 726 10.12 -2.24 -25.47
N LEU A 727 10.31 -3.16 -26.44
CA LEU A 727 10.10 -4.60 -26.23
C LEU A 727 10.98 -5.20 -25.13
N HIS A 728 12.15 -4.61 -24.87
CA HIS A 728 13.05 -5.03 -23.80
C HIS A 728 12.38 -4.97 -22.42
N LEU A 729 11.44 -4.03 -22.19
CA LEU A 729 10.71 -3.91 -20.91
C LEU A 729 9.85 -5.14 -20.61
N ARG A 730 9.27 -5.77 -21.64
CA ARG A 730 8.42 -6.97 -21.49
C ARG A 730 9.22 -8.20 -21.07
N THR A 731 10.52 -8.21 -21.34
CA THR A 731 11.41 -9.32 -20.93
C THR A 731 11.61 -9.45 -19.42
N ASN A 732 11.17 -8.46 -18.64
CA ASN A 732 11.17 -8.51 -17.17
C ASN A 732 10.03 -9.39 -16.62
N HIS A 733 8.95 -9.55 -17.38
CA HIS A 733 7.76 -10.31 -16.98
C HIS A 733 7.52 -11.41 -18.02
N ILE A 734 8.15 -12.57 -17.80
CA ILE A 734 8.02 -13.73 -18.67
C ILE A 734 7.22 -14.80 -17.94
N TYR A 735 6.09 -15.19 -18.52
CA TYR A 735 5.25 -16.29 -18.06
C TYR A 735 5.52 -17.51 -18.92
N VAL A 736 5.69 -18.66 -18.29
CA VAL A 736 5.82 -19.95 -18.98
C VAL A 736 4.59 -20.76 -18.63
N SER A 737 3.80 -21.10 -19.64
CA SER A 737 2.64 -21.97 -19.51
C SER A 737 3.12 -23.42 -19.42
N SER A 738 3.04 -24.01 -18.22
CA SER A 738 3.38 -25.41 -17.97
C SER A 738 2.14 -26.17 -17.49
N ASP A 739 1.78 -27.25 -18.17
CA ASP A 739 0.86 -28.27 -17.65
C ASP A 739 1.56 -29.20 -16.64
N ASP A 740 0.79 -30.07 -15.98
CA ASP A 740 1.29 -31.06 -15.02
C ASP A 740 2.42 -31.93 -15.62
N ILE A 741 3.44 -32.22 -14.80
CA ILE A 741 4.64 -32.96 -15.19
C ILE A 741 4.23 -34.38 -15.62
N LYS A 742 4.40 -34.71 -16.89
CA LYS A 742 4.29 -36.09 -17.40
C LYS A 742 5.66 -36.77 -17.33
N GLU A 743 5.76 -37.88 -16.60
CA GLU A 743 7.02 -38.64 -16.43
C GLU A 743 7.59 -39.22 -17.74
N THR A 744 6.80 -39.28 -18.81
CA THR A 744 7.16 -39.91 -20.09
C THR A 744 7.57 -38.93 -21.19
N GLY A 745 7.49 -37.60 -20.98
CA GLY A 745 7.75 -36.59 -22.01
C GLY A 745 9.14 -35.93 -21.91
N TYR A 746 9.65 -35.42 -23.03
CA TYR A 746 10.87 -34.59 -23.02
C TYR A 746 10.63 -33.23 -22.37
N THR A 747 11.63 -32.74 -21.63
CA THR A 747 11.64 -31.38 -21.07
C THR A 747 12.61 -30.49 -21.83
N TYR A 748 12.13 -29.36 -22.33
CA TYR A 748 12.92 -28.43 -23.13
C TYR A 748 13.43 -27.26 -22.28
N ILE A 749 14.73 -26.97 -22.36
CA ILE A 749 15.35 -25.86 -21.63
C ILE A 749 15.77 -24.77 -22.61
N LEU A 750 15.13 -23.60 -22.52
CA LEU A 750 15.44 -22.43 -23.34
C LEU A 750 16.30 -21.42 -22.54
N PRO A 751 17.49 -21.05 -23.04
CA PRO A 751 18.32 -20.04 -22.37
C PRO A 751 17.69 -18.65 -22.42
N LYS A 752 17.72 -17.93 -21.30
CA LYS A 752 17.10 -16.59 -21.24
C LYS A 752 17.80 -15.57 -22.13
N ASN A 753 19.09 -15.71 -22.40
CA ASN A 753 19.83 -14.76 -23.24
C ASN A 753 19.31 -14.76 -24.68
N VAL A 754 19.09 -15.94 -25.27
CA VAL A 754 18.55 -16.04 -26.63
C VAL A 754 17.09 -15.64 -26.69
N LEU A 755 16.28 -16.01 -25.68
CA LEU A 755 14.88 -15.58 -25.59
C LEU A 755 14.75 -14.05 -25.53
N LYS A 756 15.53 -13.40 -24.64
CA LYS A 756 15.52 -11.94 -24.52
C LYS A 756 15.87 -11.27 -25.84
N LYS A 757 16.92 -11.75 -26.52
CA LYS A 757 17.31 -11.20 -27.82
C LYS A 757 16.25 -11.44 -28.89
N PHE A 758 15.65 -12.63 -28.93
CA PHE A 758 14.56 -12.98 -29.86
C PHE A 758 13.34 -12.07 -29.69
N ILE A 759 12.96 -11.74 -28.45
CA ILE A 759 11.90 -10.77 -28.16
C ILE A 759 12.31 -9.36 -28.63
N CYS A 760 13.53 -8.92 -28.33
CA CYS A 760 13.99 -7.57 -28.68
C CYS A 760 14.09 -7.31 -30.19
N ILE A 761 14.35 -8.34 -31.00
CA ILE A 761 14.44 -8.20 -32.46
C ILE A 761 13.10 -8.29 -33.19
N SER A 762 11.99 -8.53 -32.47
CA SER A 762 10.66 -8.79 -33.04
C SER A 762 9.85 -7.51 -33.31
N ASP A 763 8.68 -7.68 -33.95
CA ASP A 763 7.65 -6.63 -34.08
C ASP A 763 6.42 -6.98 -33.24
N LEU A 764 5.69 -5.96 -32.78
CA LEU A 764 4.48 -6.15 -31.99
C LEU A 764 3.30 -6.72 -32.80
N ARG A 765 3.35 -6.66 -34.14
CA ARG A 765 2.25 -7.06 -35.01
C ARG A 765 2.65 -8.16 -36.00
N ALA A 766 3.78 -8.00 -36.70
CA ALA A 766 4.28 -9.00 -37.64
C ALA A 766 5.00 -10.13 -36.89
N GLN A 767 4.62 -11.38 -37.18
CA GLN A 767 5.27 -12.55 -36.60
C GLN A 767 6.68 -12.74 -37.16
N ILE A 768 7.60 -13.18 -36.31
CA ILE A 768 8.93 -13.67 -36.70
C ILE A 768 9.14 -15.06 -36.13
N ALA A 769 9.98 -15.87 -36.76
CA ALA A 769 10.31 -17.23 -36.38
C ALA A 769 11.81 -17.53 -36.44
N GLY A 770 12.22 -18.55 -35.68
CA GLY A 770 13.56 -19.12 -35.73
C GLY A 770 13.53 -20.63 -35.49
N TYR A 771 14.42 -21.37 -36.17
CA TYR A 771 14.57 -22.80 -35.95
C TYR A 771 15.40 -23.09 -34.71
N LEU A 772 15.02 -24.12 -33.95
CA LEU A 772 15.63 -24.51 -32.69
C LEU A 772 16.56 -25.70 -32.91
N TYR A 773 17.80 -25.58 -32.42
CA TYR A 773 18.78 -26.67 -32.42
C TYR A 773 19.37 -26.83 -31.03
N GLY A 774 19.66 -28.07 -30.65
CA GLY A 774 20.16 -28.37 -29.31
C GLY A 774 20.67 -29.79 -29.16
N THR A 775 20.98 -30.14 -27.92
CA THR A 775 21.45 -31.48 -27.54
C THR A 775 20.87 -31.85 -26.17
N SER A 776 20.81 -33.15 -25.89
CA SER A 776 20.60 -33.61 -24.52
C SER A 776 21.90 -33.48 -23.71
N PRO A 777 21.82 -33.13 -22.41
CA PRO A 777 22.98 -33.24 -21.53
C PRO A 777 23.40 -34.72 -21.39
N PRO A 778 24.70 -35.00 -21.19
CA PRO A 778 25.22 -36.37 -21.12
C PRO A 778 24.58 -37.19 -20.00
N ASP A 779 24.17 -36.52 -18.92
CA ASP A 779 23.61 -37.17 -17.73
C ASP A 779 22.11 -37.47 -17.84
N ASN A 780 21.38 -36.85 -18.79
CA ASN A 780 19.92 -37.01 -18.88
C ASN A 780 19.39 -36.87 -20.32
N PRO A 781 19.04 -37.99 -20.98
CA PRO A 781 18.53 -37.98 -22.35
C PRO A 781 17.10 -37.44 -22.49
N GLN A 782 16.31 -37.40 -21.40
CA GLN A 782 14.94 -36.86 -21.41
C GLN A 782 14.90 -35.32 -21.38
N VAL A 783 16.04 -34.67 -21.15
CA VAL A 783 16.17 -33.21 -21.20
C VAL A 783 16.74 -32.80 -22.55
N LYS A 784 16.18 -31.75 -23.14
CA LYS A 784 16.63 -31.15 -24.41
C LYS A 784 17.05 -29.70 -24.15
N GLU A 785 18.34 -29.42 -24.22
CA GLU A 785 18.87 -28.06 -24.05
C GLU A 785 18.95 -27.36 -25.40
N ILE A 786 18.18 -26.29 -25.58
CA ILE A 786 18.22 -25.47 -26.79
C ILE A 786 19.51 -24.64 -26.75
N ARG A 787 20.44 -24.91 -27.68
CA ARG A 787 21.74 -24.24 -27.76
C ARG A 787 21.77 -23.13 -28.80
N CYS A 788 20.99 -23.27 -29.87
CA CYS A 788 21.02 -22.35 -31.00
C CYS A 788 19.61 -22.01 -31.50
N ILE A 789 19.39 -20.72 -31.80
CA ILE A 789 18.24 -20.26 -32.61
C ILE A 789 18.77 -19.79 -33.96
N VAL A 790 18.31 -20.41 -35.04
CA VAL A 790 18.69 -20.05 -36.41
C VAL A 790 17.62 -19.15 -37.01
N MET A 791 17.99 -17.93 -37.36
CA MET A 791 17.16 -17.00 -38.12
C MET A 791 17.38 -17.24 -39.61
N VAL A 792 16.31 -17.53 -40.34
CA VAL A 792 16.32 -17.72 -41.80
C VAL A 792 15.68 -16.53 -42.50
N PRO A 793 15.91 -16.33 -43.81
CA PRO A 793 15.14 -15.39 -44.62
C PRO A 793 13.63 -15.62 -44.39
N GLN A 794 12.88 -14.57 -44.05
CA GLN A 794 11.45 -14.72 -43.73
C GLN A 794 10.68 -13.42 -43.85
N TRP A 795 9.36 -13.53 -44.01
CA TRP A 795 8.43 -12.41 -43.85
C TRP A 795 7.17 -12.88 -43.10
N GLY A 796 6.47 -11.98 -42.42
CA GLY A 796 5.42 -12.33 -41.49
C GLY A 796 4.21 -11.40 -41.58
N THR A 797 3.04 -11.99 -41.39
CA THR A 797 1.77 -11.28 -41.21
C THR A 797 1.43 -11.21 -39.71
N HIS A 798 0.24 -10.71 -39.37
CA HIS A 798 -0.25 -10.80 -37.98
C HIS A 798 -0.70 -12.21 -37.58
N GLN A 799 -0.91 -13.11 -38.55
CA GLN A 799 -1.44 -14.46 -38.33
C GLN A 799 -0.42 -15.58 -38.58
N THR A 800 0.53 -15.37 -39.49
CA THR A 800 1.44 -16.42 -39.97
C THR A 800 2.82 -15.86 -40.31
N VAL A 801 3.80 -16.75 -40.35
CA VAL A 801 5.15 -16.48 -40.87
C VAL A 801 5.41 -17.35 -42.09
N HIS A 802 6.16 -16.82 -43.05
CA HIS A 802 6.55 -17.51 -44.27
C HIS A 802 8.06 -17.69 -44.28
N LEU A 803 8.49 -18.95 -44.45
CA LEU A 803 9.87 -19.41 -44.41
C LEU A 803 10.21 -20.13 -45.75
N PRO A 804 11.47 -20.11 -46.20
CA PRO A 804 11.97 -20.96 -47.28
C PRO A 804 11.87 -22.45 -46.95
N ASN A 805 11.74 -23.27 -47.98
CA ASN A 805 11.65 -24.73 -47.87
C ASN A 805 12.98 -25.39 -47.46
N GLN A 806 14.12 -24.76 -47.79
CA GLN A 806 15.44 -25.27 -47.39
C GLN A 806 15.62 -25.12 -45.87
N LEU A 807 15.93 -26.22 -45.18
CA LEU A 807 16.32 -26.19 -43.77
C LEU A 807 17.76 -25.66 -43.56
N PRO A 808 18.06 -25.09 -42.38
CA PRO A 808 19.40 -24.68 -41.99
C PRO A 808 20.45 -25.79 -42.12
N SER A 809 21.53 -25.52 -42.85
CA SER A 809 22.71 -26.39 -42.91
C SER A 809 23.98 -25.59 -42.63
N HIS A 810 24.76 -26.00 -41.63
CA HIS A 810 26.05 -25.40 -41.29
C HIS A 810 26.91 -26.40 -40.50
N GLU A 811 28.23 -26.24 -40.51
CA GLU A 811 29.18 -27.11 -39.79
C GLU A 811 28.85 -27.22 -38.28
N TYR A 812 28.71 -26.09 -37.58
CA TYR A 812 28.28 -26.06 -36.17
C TYR A 812 26.95 -26.76 -35.87
N LEU A 813 26.02 -26.87 -36.84
CA LEU A 813 24.73 -27.54 -36.62
C LEU A 813 24.82 -29.06 -36.70
N LYS A 814 25.90 -29.63 -37.27
CA LYS A 814 26.04 -31.09 -37.44
C LYS A 814 26.08 -31.85 -36.12
N GLU A 815 26.57 -31.22 -35.06
CA GLU A 815 26.65 -31.79 -33.71
C GLU A 815 25.35 -31.63 -32.91
N MET A 816 24.36 -30.92 -33.45
CA MET A 816 23.08 -30.63 -32.80
C MET A 816 21.92 -31.32 -33.51
N GLU A 817 20.90 -31.72 -32.76
CA GLU A 817 19.64 -32.22 -33.33
C GLU A 817 18.62 -31.06 -33.48
N PRO A 818 17.78 -31.09 -34.52
CA PRO A 818 16.69 -30.13 -34.67
C PRO A 818 15.61 -30.38 -33.60
N LEU A 819 15.25 -29.33 -32.86
CA LEU A 819 14.24 -29.37 -31.78
C LEU A 819 12.93 -28.66 -32.17
N GLY A 820 12.80 -28.22 -33.43
CA GLY A 820 11.61 -27.57 -33.96
C GLY A 820 11.80 -26.06 -34.20
N TRP A 821 10.81 -25.23 -33.84
CA TRP A 821 10.85 -23.79 -34.13
C TRP A 821 10.12 -22.95 -33.08
N ILE A 822 10.54 -21.68 -32.95
CA ILE A 822 9.92 -20.66 -32.10
C ILE A 822 9.39 -19.53 -32.98
N HIS A 823 8.22 -18.98 -32.65
CA HIS A 823 7.72 -17.77 -33.31
C HIS A 823 6.98 -16.83 -32.36
N THR A 824 6.90 -15.55 -32.74
CA THR A 824 6.14 -14.53 -32.01
C THR A 824 4.68 -14.51 -32.44
N GLN A 825 3.77 -14.15 -31.53
CA GLN A 825 2.39 -13.87 -31.86
C GLN A 825 1.89 -12.59 -31.16
N PRO A 826 1.12 -11.74 -31.87
CA PRO A 826 0.68 -10.44 -31.33
C PRO A 826 -0.36 -10.58 -30.21
N ASN A 827 -1.16 -11.64 -30.24
CA ASN A 827 -2.20 -11.92 -29.26
C ASN A 827 -1.97 -13.30 -28.65
N GLU A 828 -2.27 -13.45 -27.36
CA GLU A 828 -2.25 -14.75 -26.69
C GLU A 828 -3.50 -15.56 -27.08
N SER A 829 -3.29 -16.73 -27.68
CA SER A 829 -4.34 -17.71 -27.96
C SER A 829 -4.23 -18.87 -26.97
N PRO A 830 -5.36 -19.38 -26.42
CA PRO A 830 -5.33 -20.55 -25.54
C PRO A 830 -4.98 -21.85 -26.29
N GLN A 831 -5.12 -21.84 -27.61
CA GLN A 831 -4.92 -22.95 -28.52
C GLN A 831 -3.81 -22.63 -29.52
N LEU A 832 -3.10 -23.66 -30.00
CA LEU A 832 -2.15 -23.53 -31.11
C LEU A 832 -2.90 -23.06 -32.36
N SER A 833 -2.28 -22.27 -33.24
CA SER A 833 -2.96 -21.86 -34.48
C SER A 833 -3.07 -23.04 -35.46
N PRO A 834 -4.19 -23.19 -36.20
CA PRO A 834 -4.27 -24.18 -37.27
C PRO A 834 -3.16 -24.00 -38.33
N GLN A 835 -2.70 -22.76 -38.52
CA GLN A 835 -1.58 -22.44 -39.41
C GLN A 835 -0.26 -23.00 -38.88
N ASP A 836 -0.03 -22.97 -37.57
CA ASP A 836 1.20 -23.50 -36.96
C ASP A 836 1.23 -25.02 -37.06
N VAL A 837 0.08 -25.69 -36.85
CA VAL A 837 -0.07 -27.15 -37.05
C VAL A 837 0.22 -27.52 -38.49
N THR A 838 -0.35 -26.79 -39.45
CA THR A 838 -0.15 -27.03 -40.89
C THR A 838 1.31 -26.81 -41.28
N THR A 839 1.94 -25.74 -40.79
CA THR A 839 3.33 -25.39 -41.11
C THR A 839 4.30 -26.42 -40.53
N HIS A 840 4.12 -26.80 -39.26
CA HIS A 840 4.96 -27.78 -38.61
C HIS A 840 4.82 -29.18 -39.26
N ALA A 841 3.60 -29.61 -39.61
CA ALA A 841 3.38 -30.88 -40.29
C ALA A 841 4.01 -30.93 -41.69
N LYS A 842 3.95 -29.83 -42.45
CA LYS A 842 4.59 -29.73 -43.77
C LYS A 842 6.12 -29.79 -43.68
N ILE A 843 6.71 -29.06 -42.74
CA ILE A 843 8.17 -29.10 -42.52
C ILE A 843 8.61 -30.52 -42.16
N MET A 844 7.87 -31.21 -41.28
CA MET A 844 8.15 -32.60 -40.87
C MET A 844 7.97 -33.59 -42.03
N ALA A 845 6.96 -33.42 -42.88
CA ALA A 845 6.75 -34.27 -44.05
C ALA A 845 7.85 -34.13 -45.10
N ASP A 846 8.35 -32.91 -45.30
CA ASP A 846 9.40 -32.61 -46.28
C ASP A 846 10.81 -32.97 -45.78
N ASN A 847 10.99 -33.12 -44.45
CA ASN A 847 12.30 -33.30 -43.83
C ASN A 847 12.33 -34.47 -42.84
N PRO A 848 12.85 -35.65 -43.25
CA PRO A 848 12.97 -36.82 -42.38
C PRO A 848 13.88 -36.66 -41.16
N SER A 849 14.65 -35.56 -41.09
CA SER A 849 15.51 -35.24 -39.93
C SER A 849 14.73 -34.77 -38.71
N TRP A 850 13.46 -34.36 -38.89
CA TRP A 850 12.59 -33.92 -37.81
C TRP A 850 11.86 -35.11 -37.20
N ASP A 851 12.20 -35.41 -35.95
CA ASP A 851 11.53 -36.45 -35.15
C ASP A 851 10.27 -35.88 -34.48
N GLY A 852 9.10 -36.42 -34.83
CA GLY A 852 7.81 -35.97 -34.30
C GLY A 852 7.65 -36.06 -32.78
N GLU A 853 8.47 -36.86 -32.09
CA GLU A 853 8.50 -36.93 -30.63
C GLU A 853 9.40 -35.85 -29.99
N LYS A 854 10.38 -35.33 -30.73
CA LYS A 854 11.39 -34.38 -30.22
C LYS A 854 11.24 -32.95 -30.74
N THR A 855 10.55 -32.74 -31.87
CA THR A 855 10.38 -31.41 -32.44
C THR A 855 9.15 -30.71 -31.89
N ILE A 856 9.33 -29.46 -31.47
CA ILE A 856 8.28 -28.66 -30.82
C ILE A 856 8.02 -27.33 -31.51
N ILE A 857 6.90 -26.71 -31.17
CA ILE A 857 6.50 -25.37 -31.57
C ILE A 857 6.46 -24.52 -30.30
N ILE A 858 7.29 -23.49 -30.22
CA ILE A 858 7.25 -22.53 -29.12
C ILE A 858 6.55 -21.26 -29.60
N THR A 859 5.43 -20.91 -28.98
CA THR A 859 4.73 -19.65 -29.25
C THR A 859 5.13 -18.61 -28.20
N CYS A 860 5.56 -17.43 -28.66
CA CYS A 860 5.91 -16.29 -27.80
C CYS A 860 4.87 -15.16 -27.98
N SER A 861 3.93 -15.08 -27.04
CA SER A 861 2.80 -14.15 -27.09
C SER A 861 3.11 -12.82 -26.43
N PHE A 862 2.76 -11.72 -27.10
CA PHE A 862 2.93 -10.38 -26.56
C PHE A 862 1.69 -9.85 -25.85
N THR A 863 1.68 -9.97 -24.52
CA THR A 863 0.66 -9.35 -23.66
C THR A 863 1.10 -7.95 -23.20
N PRO A 864 0.19 -7.05 -22.81
CA PRO A 864 0.56 -5.73 -22.31
C PRO A 864 1.54 -5.83 -21.12
N GLY A 865 2.75 -5.30 -21.28
CA GLY A 865 3.80 -5.31 -20.25
C GLY A 865 4.49 -6.66 -19.96
N SER A 866 4.15 -7.74 -20.67
CA SER A 866 4.74 -9.07 -20.42
C SER A 866 4.81 -9.94 -21.69
N CYS A 867 5.44 -11.11 -21.57
CA CYS A 867 5.48 -12.12 -22.62
C CYS A 867 5.08 -13.49 -22.05
N THR A 868 4.24 -14.22 -22.78
CA THR A 868 3.86 -15.58 -22.41
C THR A 868 4.41 -16.58 -23.40
N LEU A 869 5.13 -17.59 -22.92
CA LEU A 869 5.61 -18.70 -23.73
C LEU A 869 4.82 -19.97 -23.47
N THR A 870 4.46 -20.66 -24.56
CA THR A 870 3.89 -22.01 -24.51
C THR A 870 4.61 -22.89 -25.52
N ALA A 871 4.92 -24.13 -25.14
CA ALA A 871 5.53 -25.12 -26.01
C ALA A 871 4.50 -26.22 -26.35
N TYR A 872 4.45 -26.62 -27.61
CA TYR A 872 3.53 -27.61 -28.15
C TYR A 872 4.27 -28.67 -28.96
N LYS A 873 3.73 -29.87 -28.98
CA LYS A 873 4.12 -30.97 -29.88
C LYS A 873 2.88 -31.42 -30.65
N LEU A 874 3.05 -31.86 -31.90
CA LEU A 874 1.94 -32.44 -32.65
C LEU A 874 1.67 -33.89 -32.24
N THR A 875 0.39 -34.24 -32.17
CA THR A 875 -0.02 -35.64 -32.05
C THR A 875 -0.02 -36.29 -33.45
N PRO A 876 0.00 -37.63 -33.54
CA PRO A 876 -0.07 -38.31 -34.84
C PRO A 876 -1.30 -37.92 -35.68
N SER A 877 -2.44 -37.66 -35.03
CA SER A 877 -3.65 -37.17 -35.70
C SER A 877 -3.48 -35.74 -36.23
N GLY A 878 -2.80 -34.87 -35.47
CA GLY A 878 -2.51 -33.51 -35.92
C GLY A 878 -1.52 -33.45 -37.07
N TYR A 879 -0.52 -34.35 -37.09
CA TYR A 879 0.40 -34.49 -38.21
C TYR A 879 -0.33 -34.89 -39.50
N GLU A 880 -1.17 -35.92 -39.45
CA GLU A 880 -1.92 -36.38 -40.63
C GLU A 880 -2.88 -35.30 -41.16
N TRP A 881 -3.57 -34.61 -40.24
CA TRP A 881 -4.45 -33.50 -40.59
C TRP A 881 -3.68 -32.33 -41.21
N GLY A 882 -2.58 -31.90 -40.57
CA GLY A 882 -1.78 -30.75 -41.02
C GLY A 882 -1.14 -30.96 -42.39
N ARG A 883 -0.72 -32.20 -42.71
CA ARG A 883 -0.19 -32.57 -44.02
C ARG A 883 -1.24 -32.47 -45.14
N GLN A 884 -2.47 -32.87 -44.85
CA GLN A 884 -3.58 -32.85 -45.81
C GLN A 884 -4.23 -31.46 -45.94
N ASN A 885 -4.03 -30.57 -44.96
CA ASN A 885 -4.68 -29.27 -44.93
C ASN A 885 -4.19 -28.32 -46.04
N THR A 886 -5.15 -27.86 -46.85
CA THR A 886 -4.96 -26.88 -47.94
C THR A 886 -5.63 -25.54 -47.63
N ASP A 887 -6.53 -25.48 -46.65
CA ASP A 887 -7.25 -24.27 -46.26
C ASP A 887 -6.37 -23.38 -45.36
N LYS A 888 -6.20 -22.12 -45.79
CA LYS A 888 -5.43 -21.08 -45.09
C LYS A 888 -6.33 -20.11 -44.30
N GLY A 889 -7.62 -20.43 -44.10
CA GLY A 889 -8.51 -19.67 -43.24
C GLY A 889 -8.18 -19.80 -41.75
N ASN A 890 -8.80 -18.96 -40.91
CA ASN A 890 -8.63 -19.01 -39.45
C ASN A 890 -9.29 -20.22 -38.79
N ASN A 891 -10.30 -20.82 -39.43
CA ASN A 891 -11.04 -22.00 -38.93
C ASN A 891 -11.16 -23.07 -40.02
N PRO A 892 -10.05 -23.77 -40.36
CA PRO A 892 -10.07 -24.79 -41.38
C PRO A 892 -10.88 -26.02 -40.94
N LYS A 893 -11.54 -26.67 -41.91
CA LYS A 893 -12.43 -27.80 -41.65
C LYS A 893 -11.66 -28.97 -41.02
N GLY A 894 -12.20 -29.52 -39.92
CA GLY A 894 -11.64 -30.68 -39.24
C GLY A 894 -10.53 -30.37 -38.23
N TYR A 895 -10.21 -29.09 -37.98
CA TYR A 895 -9.29 -28.70 -36.91
C TYR A 895 -9.85 -29.04 -35.52
N LEU A 896 -9.04 -29.71 -34.69
CA LEU A 896 -9.41 -30.09 -33.33
C LEU A 896 -8.25 -29.80 -32.35
N PRO A 897 -8.55 -29.40 -31.10
CA PRO A 897 -7.52 -29.21 -30.07
C PRO A 897 -6.74 -30.49 -29.70
N SER A 898 -7.21 -31.67 -30.09
CA SER A 898 -6.50 -32.96 -29.92
C SER A 898 -5.33 -33.16 -30.90
N HIS A 899 -5.15 -32.26 -31.87
CA HIS A 899 -4.07 -32.30 -32.85
C HIS A 899 -2.69 -31.94 -32.27
N TYR A 900 -2.65 -31.39 -31.06
CA TYR A 900 -1.41 -31.03 -30.39
C TYR A 900 -1.51 -31.34 -28.90
N GLU A 901 -0.36 -31.48 -28.27
CA GLU A 901 -0.22 -31.56 -26.82
C GLU A 901 0.75 -30.49 -26.33
N ARG A 902 0.52 -29.96 -25.12
CA ARG A 902 1.47 -29.06 -24.46
C ARG A 902 2.62 -29.88 -23.90
N VAL A 903 3.83 -29.35 -24.02
CA VAL A 903 5.05 -29.98 -23.54
C VAL A 903 5.77 -29.09 -22.53
N GLN A 904 6.56 -29.72 -21.66
CA GLN A 904 7.23 -29.03 -20.59
C GLN A 904 8.39 -28.20 -21.11
N MET A 905 8.41 -26.91 -20.76
CA MET A 905 9.51 -26.01 -21.07
C MET A 905 9.96 -25.26 -19.80
N LEU A 906 11.27 -25.08 -19.67
CA LEU A 906 11.91 -24.32 -18.59
C LEU A 906 12.83 -23.25 -19.16
N LEU A 907 12.99 -22.16 -18.40
CA LEU A 907 13.95 -21.11 -18.71
C LEU A 907 15.17 -21.26 -17.82
N SER A 908 16.37 -21.18 -18.40
CA SER A 908 17.63 -21.31 -17.67
C SER A 908 18.55 -20.11 -17.87
N ASP A 909 19.22 -19.73 -16.78
CA ASP A 909 20.32 -18.75 -16.77
C ASP A 909 21.70 -19.44 -16.62
N ARG A 910 21.74 -20.79 -16.54
CA ARG A 910 22.98 -21.54 -16.26
C ARG A 910 23.91 -21.67 -17.45
N PHE A 911 23.37 -21.58 -18.67
CA PHE A 911 24.14 -21.64 -19.90
C PHE A 911 23.62 -20.61 -20.90
N LEU A 912 24.46 -20.27 -21.88
CA LEU A 912 24.13 -19.32 -22.92
C LEU A 912 23.87 -20.07 -24.22
N GLY A 913 22.80 -19.69 -24.92
CA GLY A 913 22.61 -20.06 -26.32
C GLY A 913 23.23 -19.03 -27.26
N PHE A 914 23.33 -19.36 -28.55
CA PHE A 914 23.79 -18.45 -29.59
C PHE A 914 22.80 -18.38 -30.77
N PHE A 915 23.03 -17.45 -31.69
CA PHE A 915 22.25 -17.30 -32.92
C PHE A 915 23.09 -17.62 -34.15
N MET A 916 22.40 -18.07 -35.19
CA MET A 916 22.90 -18.08 -36.55
C MET A 916 21.97 -17.28 -37.44
N VAL A 917 22.53 -16.55 -38.39
CA VAL A 917 21.80 -15.65 -39.29
C VAL A 917 22.29 -15.86 -40.72
N PRO A 918 21.58 -15.38 -41.75
CA PRO A 918 22.03 -15.52 -43.12
C PRO A 918 23.32 -14.72 -43.38
N GLY A 919 24.23 -15.27 -44.18
CA GLY A 919 25.58 -14.73 -44.43
C GLY A 919 25.56 -13.41 -45.21
N GLN A 920 25.04 -13.44 -46.43
CA GLN A 920 25.06 -12.30 -47.37
C GLN A 920 23.74 -11.50 -47.39
N VAL A 921 22.71 -11.94 -46.66
CA VAL A 921 21.36 -11.40 -46.79
C VAL A 921 20.71 -11.10 -45.44
N SER A 922 19.75 -10.19 -45.43
CA SER A 922 18.86 -9.95 -44.29
C SER A 922 18.09 -11.21 -43.92
N TRP A 923 17.77 -11.41 -42.64
CA TRP A 923 16.78 -12.40 -42.24
C TRP A 923 15.34 -11.88 -42.41
N ASN A 924 15.09 -10.57 -42.34
CA ASN A 924 13.75 -9.96 -42.44
C ASN A 924 13.50 -9.40 -43.85
N TYR A 925 12.47 -9.92 -44.52
CA TYR A 925 12.02 -9.53 -45.86
C TYR A 925 10.68 -8.78 -45.87
N ASN A 926 10.14 -8.37 -44.71
CA ASN A 926 8.86 -7.66 -44.68
C ASN A 926 8.84 -6.35 -45.49
N PHE A 927 9.97 -5.66 -45.64
CA PHE A 927 10.11 -4.47 -46.50
C PHE A 927 10.72 -4.78 -47.88
N MET A 928 11.03 -6.06 -48.14
CA MET A 928 11.65 -6.56 -49.36
C MET A 928 10.91 -7.79 -49.90
N GLY A 929 9.59 -7.87 -49.72
CA GLY A 929 8.80 -9.09 -49.95
C GLY A 929 8.96 -9.68 -51.36
N VAL A 930 9.15 -8.82 -52.37
CA VAL A 930 9.39 -9.24 -53.77
C VAL A 930 10.68 -10.04 -53.95
N ARG A 931 11.66 -9.88 -53.04
CA ARG A 931 12.94 -10.60 -53.07
C ARG A 931 12.92 -11.95 -52.33
N HIS A 932 11.82 -12.29 -51.67
CA HIS A 932 11.68 -13.56 -50.96
C HIS A 932 11.02 -14.60 -51.85
N ASP A 933 11.66 -15.75 -52.02
CA ASP A 933 11.13 -16.90 -52.77
C ASP A 933 11.10 -18.14 -51.86
N PRO A 934 10.02 -18.93 -51.82
CA PRO A 934 9.96 -20.17 -51.02
C PRO A 934 11.10 -21.17 -51.31
N ASN A 935 11.65 -21.19 -52.51
CA ASN A 935 12.74 -22.08 -52.93
C ASN A 935 14.11 -21.39 -52.93
N MET A 936 14.24 -20.21 -52.33
CA MET A 936 15.52 -19.52 -52.25
C MET A 936 16.54 -20.32 -51.43
N LYS A 937 17.81 -20.27 -51.87
CA LYS A 937 18.93 -20.83 -51.12
C LYS A 937 19.59 -19.76 -50.26
N TYR A 938 20.09 -20.17 -49.10
CA TYR A 938 20.79 -19.29 -48.17
C TYR A 938 21.91 -20.02 -47.43
N ASP A 939 22.99 -19.29 -47.16
CA ASP A 939 24.09 -19.74 -46.30
C ASP A 939 23.99 -19.07 -44.92
N LEU A 940 24.54 -19.71 -43.90
CA LEU A 940 24.48 -19.25 -42.52
C LEU A 940 25.84 -18.77 -42.01
N GLN A 941 25.82 -17.82 -41.08
CA GLN A 941 26.98 -17.36 -40.33
C GLN A 941 26.64 -17.24 -38.83
N LEU A 942 27.66 -17.38 -37.99
CA LEU A 942 27.55 -17.16 -36.55
C LEU A 942 27.55 -15.66 -36.25
N SER A 943 26.37 -15.09 -36.00
CA SER A 943 26.21 -13.68 -35.65
C SER A 943 24.86 -13.43 -34.96
N ASN A 944 24.76 -12.31 -34.24
CA ASN A 944 23.51 -11.91 -33.60
C ASN A 944 22.54 -11.30 -34.61
N PRO A 945 21.24 -11.62 -34.54
CA PRO A 945 20.25 -11.03 -35.40
C PRO A 945 20.09 -9.53 -35.15
N LYS A 946 20.00 -8.79 -36.25
CA LYS A 946 19.64 -7.36 -36.28
C LYS A 946 18.15 -7.20 -35.99
N GLU A 947 17.76 -6.07 -35.40
CA GLU A 947 16.37 -5.75 -35.04
C GLU A 947 15.43 -5.67 -36.26
N PHE A 948 14.12 -5.90 -36.06
CA PHE A 948 13.13 -5.92 -37.15
C PHE A 948 13.19 -4.70 -38.07
N TYR A 949 13.38 -3.51 -37.51
CA TYR A 949 13.43 -2.24 -38.24
C TYR A 949 14.86 -1.75 -38.53
N HIS A 950 15.87 -2.61 -38.48
CA HIS A 950 17.25 -2.22 -38.79
C HIS A 950 17.39 -1.75 -40.26
N GLU A 951 18.32 -0.83 -40.52
CA GLU A 951 18.57 -0.23 -41.86
C GLU A 951 18.71 -1.25 -43.00
N VAL A 952 19.50 -2.30 -42.80
CA VAL A 952 19.70 -3.44 -43.73
C VAL A 952 18.40 -4.13 -44.16
N HIS A 953 17.35 -4.09 -43.32
CA HIS A 953 16.07 -4.77 -43.61
C HIS A 953 15.14 -3.92 -44.46
N ARG A 954 15.45 -2.63 -44.66
CA ARG A 954 14.60 -1.64 -45.31
C ARG A 954 15.38 -0.68 -46.22
N PRO A 955 16.20 -1.19 -47.16
CA PRO A 955 17.08 -0.36 -48.00
C PRO A 955 16.30 0.62 -48.89
N SER A 956 15.09 0.26 -49.34
CA SER A 956 14.22 1.12 -50.15
C SER A 956 13.88 2.44 -49.47
N HIS A 957 13.73 2.47 -48.14
CA HIS A 957 13.45 3.70 -47.40
C HIS A 957 14.64 4.68 -47.42
N PHE A 958 15.87 4.18 -47.47
CA PHE A 958 17.09 5.00 -47.48
C PHE A 958 17.50 5.39 -48.90
N LEU A 959 17.31 4.49 -49.88
CA LEU A 959 17.55 4.79 -51.29
C LEU A 959 16.62 5.88 -51.82
N ASN A 960 15.35 5.88 -51.42
CA ASN A 960 14.42 6.97 -51.74
C ASN A 960 14.85 8.32 -51.15
N PHE A 961 15.58 8.31 -50.03
CA PHE A 961 16.15 9.51 -49.42
C PHE A 961 17.40 10.00 -50.18
N ALA A 962 18.24 9.08 -50.67
CA ALA A 962 19.40 9.42 -51.51
C ALA A 962 18.98 10.01 -52.87
N SER A 963 17.91 9.51 -53.48
CA SER A 963 17.35 10.10 -54.72
C SER A 963 16.73 11.49 -54.52
N LEU A 964 16.41 11.88 -53.29
CA LEU A 964 15.97 13.25 -52.96
C LEU A 964 17.18 14.20 -52.82
N GLN A 965 18.36 13.70 -52.45
CA GLN A 965 19.59 14.49 -52.35
C GLN A 965 20.21 14.85 -53.71
N GLU A 966 19.93 14.09 -54.79
CA GLU A 966 20.36 14.50 -56.15
C GLU A 966 19.68 15.81 -56.64
N GLY A 967 18.68 16.32 -55.91
CA GLY A 967 18.10 17.65 -56.12
C GLY A 967 18.85 18.80 -55.43
N GLU A 968 19.83 18.54 -54.58
CA GLU A 968 20.61 19.57 -53.86
C GLU A 968 21.82 20.05 -54.70
N ILE A 969 21.55 20.62 -55.89
CA ILE A 969 22.53 21.47 -56.60
C ILE A 969 22.37 22.97 -56.21
N TYR A 970 21.36 23.31 -55.40
CA TYR A 970 21.17 24.67 -54.88
C TYR A 970 21.50 24.74 -53.39
N ASN A 971 22.80 24.82 -53.07
CA ASN A 971 23.38 25.73 -52.08
C ASN A 971 24.86 25.36 -51.90
N ALA A 972 25.70 26.03 -52.70
CA ALA A 972 27.13 26.11 -52.47
C ALA A 972 27.42 26.77 -51.11
N ASP A 973 28.56 26.38 -50.54
CA ASP A 973 29.21 26.84 -49.31
C ASP A 973 28.76 26.18 -47.98
N ARG A 974 29.40 25.05 -47.68
CA ARG A 974 29.86 24.77 -46.31
C ARG A 974 31.30 24.28 -46.32
N GLU A 975 32.22 25.16 -45.90
CA GLU A 975 33.51 24.74 -45.37
C GLU A 975 33.26 23.95 -44.08
N ASP A 976 33.69 22.68 -44.05
CA ASP A 976 33.86 21.92 -42.82
C ASP A 976 35.36 21.81 -42.52
N MET A 977 35.83 22.74 -41.73
CA MET A 977 37.11 22.65 -41.04
C MET A 977 36.79 22.65 -39.56
N PHE A 978 36.37 21.53 -38.96
CA PHE A 978 36.72 21.06 -37.61
C PHE A 978 36.03 19.71 -37.35
N GLY A 979 36.78 18.62 -37.54
CA GLY A 979 36.44 17.28 -37.05
C GLY A 979 36.92 17.07 -35.61
#